data_AF-A0A6V8HA48-F1
#
_entry.id   AF-A0A6V8HA48-F1
#
_cell.length_a   1.000
_cell.length_b   1.000
_cell.length_c   1.000
_cell.angle_alpha   90.00
_cell.angle_beta   90.00
_cell.angle_gamma   90.00
#
_symmetry.space_group_name_H-M   'P 1'
#
loop_
_entity.id
_entity.type
_entity.pdbx_description
1 polymer ?
#
loop_
_entity_poly.entity_id
_entity_poly.type
_entity_poly.pdbx_seq_one_letter_code
_entity_poly.pdbx_strand_id
1 'polypeptide(L)'
;MKSSLLAWSLFSLSIAPSLATNLYKRQEETDEVEDGPTATIFNGIEVPPEMELNPDNFKTTIADGYWFVKHFSPSCPHCQDIAPTWQTLYEFYYTSDPLSSSSAKSPDTQSSLNSFTGYYDFHFAEMNCLAYRDLCVQLDVKYFPTFSLYHDGELVEQYTGKKDMQGLSDFIEERLEQIRPGSRPAGGLKLPEPGADSVDKFVTRTRDPWFVKFYAPWCHHCQALAPPWLTMAKEMKGKLNVGEVNCDIEKRLCKDAGVKGYPTMFFFKGGEKVEYEGLRGVGDLIRYAQTALDTGAGVKYVDASTFKEMEETGDVIFLYFFDKATTSEDFAALEQLALPLVGHARLVKTDSKILADRFKISTWPRLLVVRDGRPTYFNALAPYDMRDNPRVLEWMRSHWLPIVPELTASNAKEIMQNKYVVLGILSHKRSDEFRLGQAELKNAALEWMDKQTQLFRLERQELRDSKQLRIEEAEDRDDQRALRAAKSMHINIREEDKKQVAFAWVDGDFWDRWLRTTYGIDVKDGERVIINDEDNRRYWDSTSSGANIMPSRTSILETIPLVISDPPKLRSKSTIGFFEATFFHTWSFITNHPVWSAIILVISSIAAYIAHRRRILRRGVSGYGGSTGGGILGYGTGTGGNVGGGFFRLDGKEGLLNGGSAGKVD
;
A
#
# COMPACT_ATOMS: atom_id res chain seq x y z
N MET A 1 -80.80 16.18 2.84
CA MET A 1 -81.69 16.86 1.88
C MET A 1 -81.07 16.83 0.49
N LYS A 2 -81.91 16.69 -0.54
CA LYS A 2 -81.72 17.02 -1.98
C LYS A 2 -80.30 17.16 -2.57
N SER A 3 -79.97 16.16 -3.39
CA SER A 3 -79.27 16.21 -4.69
C SER A 3 -79.26 17.52 -5.51
N SER A 4 -78.20 17.71 -6.30
CA SER A 4 -78.27 18.28 -7.67
C SER A 4 -77.10 17.80 -8.56
N LEU A 5 -77.29 17.86 -9.88
CA LEU A 5 -76.29 17.66 -10.95
C LEU A 5 -76.07 19.01 -11.70
N LEU A 6 -75.43 18.94 -12.89
CA LEU A 6 -75.28 19.95 -13.97
C LEU A 6 -74.03 20.87 -13.90
N ALA A 7 -73.55 21.49 -15.00
CA ALA A 7 -73.44 21.06 -16.41
C ALA A 7 -72.58 22.04 -17.25
N TRP A 8 -71.80 21.48 -18.18
CA TRP A 8 -71.07 22.00 -19.36
C TRP A 8 -71.41 23.38 -19.97
N SER A 9 -70.35 24.16 -20.26
CA SER A 9 -70.14 25.00 -21.47
C SER A 9 -68.60 25.15 -21.68
N LEU A 10 -67.97 25.15 -22.86
CA LEU A 10 -68.21 25.67 -24.23
C LEU A 10 -68.08 27.20 -24.39
N PHE A 11 -66.96 27.64 -24.97
CA PHE A 11 -66.93 28.63 -26.06
C PHE A 11 -65.63 28.54 -26.88
N SER A 12 -65.66 28.98 -28.14
CA SER A 12 -64.57 28.89 -29.12
C SER A 12 -64.28 30.23 -29.81
N LEU A 13 -63.06 30.40 -30.34
CA LEU A 13 -62.73 31.44 -31.33
C LEU A 13 -61.51 31.03 -32.16
N SER A 14 -61.43 31.53 -33.39
CA SER A 14 -60.66 30.89 -34.48
C SER A 14 -60.18 31.90 -35.54
N ILE A 15 -58.96 31.73 -36.06
CA ILE A 15 -58.48 32.44 -37.27
C ILE A 15 -57.68 31.49 -38.18
N ALA A 16 -57.97 31.57 -39.48
CA ALA A 16 -57.32 30.96 -40.66
C ALA A 16 -57.64 31.91 -41.86
N PRO A 17 -57.13 31.75 -43.11
CA PRO A 17 -56.42 30.62 -43.75
C PRO A 17 -55.06 31.10 -44.34
N SER A 18 -54.49 30.77 -45.52
CA SER A 18 -54.90 29.99 -46.71
C SER A 18 -53.73 29.68 -47.67
N LEU A 19 -53.76 28.48 -48.27
CA LEU A 19 -53.23 28.10 -49.61
C LEU A 19 -51.68 28.14 -49.84
N ALA A 20 -51.08 27.26 -50.66
CA ALA A 20 -51.59 26.11 -51.42
C ALA A 20 -50.52 25.02 -51.66
N THR A 21 -50.98 23.77 -51.92
CA THR A 21 -50.40 22.70 -52.78
C THR A 21 -48.86 22.56 -52.89
N ASN A 22 -48.26 21.37 -52.70
CA ASN A 22 -48.53 20.21 -53.58
C ASN A 22 -48.04 18.84 -53.06
N LEU A 23 -48.70 17.78 -53.54
CA LEU A 23 -48.20 16.43 -53.85
C LEU A 23 -47.26 15.67 -52.87
N TYR A 24 -47.89 14.79 -52.08
CA TYR A 24 -47.69 13.33 -52.14
C TYR A 24 -46.25 12.79 -52.33
N LYS A 25 -45.64 12.33 -51.23
CA LYS A 25 -44.74 11.17 -51.29
C LYS A 25 -45.26 10.07 -50.36
N ARG A 26 -45.91 9.07 -50.96
CA ARG A 26 -45.99 7.72 -50.38
C ARG A 26 -44.56 7.24 -50.22
N GLN A 27 -44.12 7.01 -48.98
CA GLN A 27 -42.87 6.32 -48.74
C GLN A 27 -43.24 4.85 -48.50
N GLU A 28 -42.92 4.01 -49.46
CA GLU A 28 -43.05 2.56 -49.31
C GLU A 28 -42.00 2.12 -48.30
N GLU A 29 -42.48 1.57 -47.19
CA GLU A 29 -41.68 0.86 -46.20
C GLU A 29 -41.30 -0.47 -46.85
N THR A 30 -40.06 -0.58 -47.31
CA THR A 30 -39.56 -1.76 -48.02
C THR A 30 -39.13 -2.82 -47.02
N ASP A 31 -40.09 -3.64 -46.61
CA ASP A 31 -39.86 -4.96 -46.02
C ASP A 31 -39.07 -5.83 -47.02
N GLU A 32 -37.73 -5.78 -47.02
CA GLU A 32 -36.83 -6.82 -47.57
C GLU A 32 -35.34 -6.53 -47.25
N VAL A 33 -34.94 -6.72 -45.99
CA VAL A 33 -33.60 -7.23 -45.63
C VAL A 33 -33.82 -8.18 -44.44
N GLU A 34 -33.50 -9.46 -44.61
CA GLU A 34 -33.37 -10.37 -43.48
C GLU A 34 -32.00 -10.11 -42.81
N ASP A 35 -31.99 -9.47 -41.65
CA ASP A 35 -30.79 -9.33 -40.83
C ASP A 35 -30.37 -10.71 -40.31
N GLY A 36 -29.41 -11.33 -41.00
CA GLY A 36 -28.69 -12.50 -40.49
C GLY A 36 -27.94 -12.17 -39.19
N PRO A 37 -27.66 -13.17 -38.33
CA PRO A 37 -27.12 -12.91 -37.00
C PRO A 37 -25.75 -12.22 -37.08
N THR A 38 -25.66 -11.04 -36.44
CA THR A 38 -24.49 -10.17 -36.50
C THR A 38 -23.38 -10.64 -35.56
N ALA A 39 -22.12 -10.39 -35.93
CA ALA A 39 -20.98 -10.65 -35.06
C ALA A 39 -21.01 -9.70 -33.85
N THR A 40 -20.74 -10.24 -32.66
CA THR A 40 -20.67 -9.46 -31.41
C THR A 40 -19.22 -9.06 -31.11
N ILE A 41 -19.02 -8.17 -30.13
CA ILE A 41 -17.67 -7.74 -29.71
C ILE A 41 -17.53 -8.01 -28.23
N PHE A 42 -16.63 -8.94 -27.87
CA PHE A 42 -16.36 -9.30 -26.49
C PHE A 42 -14.87 -9.18 -26.18
N ASN A 43 -14.51 -8.58 -25.04
CA ASN A 43 -13.12 -8.23 -24.70
C ASN A 43 -12.39 -7.36 -25.76
N GLY A 44 -13.12 -6.72 -26.68
CA GLY A 44 -12.54 -6.00 -27.83
C GLY A 44 -12.10 -6.90 -29.00
N ILE A 45 -12.58 -8.14 -29.05
CA ILE A 45 -12.39 -9.10 -30.14
C ILE A 45 -13.76 -9.34 -30.79
N GLU A 46 -13.80 -9.39 -32.12
CA GLU A 46 -15.00 -9.78 -32.87
C GLU A 46 -15.26 -11.29 -32.70
N VAL A 47 -16.46 -11.63 -32.25
CA VAL A 47 -16.93 -13.00 -32.06
C VAL A 47 -17.98 -13.29 -33.14
N PRO A 48 -17.80 -14.32 -33.99
CA PRO A 48 -18.79 -14.68 -34.99
C PRO A 48 -20.07 -15.17 -34.30
N PRO A 49 -21.25 -15.06 -34.94
CA PRO A 49 -22.49 -15.60 -34.38
C PRO A 49 -22.38 -17.10 -34.07
N GLU A 50 -23.12 -17.56 -33.06
CA GLU A 50 -23.18 -18.99 -32.71
C GLU A 50 -23.69 -19.82 -33.90
N MET A 51 -23.18 -21.05 -34.06
CA MET A 51 -23.61 -21.93 -35.15
C MET A 51 -25.00 -22.52 -34.86
N GLU A 52 -25.99 -22.21 -35.69
CA GLU A 52 -27.29 -22.92 -35.65
C GLU A 52 -27.19 -24.27 -36.38
N LEU A 53 -27.61 -25.34 -35.69
CA LEU A 53 -27.73 -26.68 -36.24
C LEU A 53 -29.14 -26.94 -36.76
N ASN A 54 -29.20 -27.60 -37.91
CA ASN A 54 -30.40 -27.98 -38.65
C ASN A 54 -30.26 -29.43 -39.18
N PRO A 55 -31.34 -30.04 -39.71
CA PRO A 55 -31.31 -31.43 -40.18
C PRO A 55 -30.27 -31.77 -41.26
N ASP A 56 -29.82 -30.77 -42.03
CA ASP A 56 -28.87 -30.95 -43.12
C ASP A 56 -27.42 -30.85 -42.64
N ASN A 57 -27.10 -29.92 -41.73
CA ASN A 57 -25.73 -29.72 -41.22
C ASN A 57 -25.39 -30.54 -39.96
N PHE A 58 -26.38 -30.92 -39.13
CA PHE A 58 -26.14 -31.47 -37.79
C PHE A 58 -25.13 -32.62 -37.80
N LYS A 59 -25.37 -33.64 -38.64
CA LYS A 59 -24.54 -34.85 -38.72
C LYS A 59 -23.15 -34.63 -39.31
N THR A 60 -22.95 -33.56 -40.08
CA THR A 60 -21.63 -33.21 -40.62
C THR A 60 -20.84 -32.33 -39.67
N THR A 61 -21.53 -31.49 -38.87
CA THR A 61 -20.88 -30.61 -37.90
C THR A 61 -20.39 -31.37 -36.68
N ILE A 62 -21.23 -32.19 -36.04
CA ILE A 62 -20.85 -32.89 -34.80
C ILE A 62 -19.90 -34.08 -35.00
N ALA A 63 -19.44 -34.33 -36.23
CA ALA A 63 -18.68 -35.52 -36.61
C ALA A 63 -17.19 -35.50 -36.23
N ASP A 64 -16.68 -34.34 -35.80
CA ASP A 64 -15.28 -34.09 -35.45
C ASP A 64 -15.23 -33.10 -34.28
N GLY A 65 -14.45 -33.41 -33.24
CA GLY A 65 -14.30 -32.57 -32.04
C GLY A 65 -15.48 -32.61 -31.06
N TYR A 66 -15.40 -31.79 -30.01
CA TYR A 66 -16.42 -31.66 -28.96
C TYR A 66 -17.42 -30.54 -29.28
N TRP A 67 -18.72 -30.83 -29.23
CA TRP A 67 -19.79 -29.88 -29.54
C TRP A 67 -20.77 -29.76 -28.38
N PHE A 68 -20.80 -28.60 -27.72
CA PHE A 68 -21.75 -28.33 -26.64
C PHE A 68 -22.96 -27.56 -27.17
N VAL A 69 -24.10 -28.26 -27.27
CA VAL A 69 -25.26 -27.82 -28.07
C VAL A 69 -26.44 -27.42 -27.19
N LYS A 70 -26.90 -26.17 -27.33
CA LYS A 70 -28.11 -25.61 -26.71
C LYS A 70 -29.35 -25.92 -27.54
N HIS A 71 -30.17 -26.85 -27.07
CA HIS A 71 -31.45 -27.23 -27.66
C HIS A 71 -32.56 -26.37 -27.05
N PHE A 72 -33.16 -25.47 -27.83
CA PHE A 72 -34.06 -24.43 -27.33
C PHE A 72 -35.34 -24.28 -28.15
N SER A 73 -36.23 -23.41 -27.69
CA SER A 73 -37.42 -22.97 -28.42
C SER A 73 -37.60 -21.46 -28.20
N PRO A 74 -37.72 -20.64 -29.27
CA PRO A 74 -37.93 -19.20 -29.15
C PRO A 74 -39.16 -18.80 -28.32
N SER A 75 -40.17 -19.66 -28.24
CA SER A 75 -41.41 -19.44 -27.48
C SER A 75 -41.36 -19.91 -26.02
N CYS A 76 -40.22 -20.42 -25.53
CA CYS A 76 -40.06 -20.90 -24.17
C CYS A 76 -39.44 -19.84 -23.26
N PRO A 77 -40.11 -19.40 -22.17
CA PRO A 77 -39.56 -18.41 -21.24
C PRO A 77 -38.18 -18.80 -20.69
N HIS A 78 -38.00 -20.06 -20.28
CA HIS A 78 -36.72 -20.55 -19.75
C HIS A 78 -35.58 -20.60 -20.79
N CYS A 79 -35.89 -20.52 -22.09
CA CYS A 79 -34.90 -20.33 -23.14
C CYS A 79 -34.53 -18.84 -23.30
N GLN A 80 -35.50 -17.95 -23.15
CA GLN A 80 -35.29 -16.50 -23.16
C GLN A 80 -34.49 -16.05 -21.93
N ASP A 81 -34.81 -16.59 -20.74
CA ASP A 81 -34.10 -16.36 -19.47
C ASP A 81 -32.59 -16.68 -19.58
N ILE A 82 -32.22 -17.74 -20.31
CA ILE A 82 -30.83 -18.22 -20.41
C ILE A 82 -30.06 -17.67 -21.61
N ALA A 83 -30.74 -17.13 -22.63
CA ALA A 83 -30.11 -16.60 -23.84
C ALA A 83 -28.90 -15.68 -23.56
N PRO A 84 -28.97 -14.64 -22.69
CA PRO A 84 -27.80 -13.80 -22.40
C PRO A 84 -26.70 -14.55 -21.63
N THR A 85 -27.05 -15.51 -20.77
CA THR A 85 -26.06 -16.34 -20.06
C THR A 85 -25.27 -17.18 -21.05
N TRP A 86 -25.95 -17.82 -22.00
CA TRP A 86 -25.30 -18.68 -22.98
C TRP A 86 -24.46 -17.91 -24.01
N GLN A 87 -24.97 -16.77 -24.50
CA GLN A 87 -24.22 -15.89 -25.41
C GLN A 87 -22.89 -15.45 -24.78
N THR A 88 -22.95 -14.91 -23.56
CA THR A 88 -21.76 -14.47 -22.81
C THR A 88 -20.82 -15.64 -22.46
N LEU A 89 -21.34 -16.85 -22.25
CA LEU A 89 -20.54 -18.06 -22.03
C LEU A 89 -19.73 -18.42 -23.29
N TYR A 90 -20.37 -18.48 -24.45
CA TYR A 90 -19.73 -18.73 -25.74
C TYR A 90 -18.65 -17.66 -26.04
N GLU A 91 -18.98 -16.38 -25.92
CA GLU A 91 -18.06 -15.26 -26.14
C GLU A 91 -16.85 -15.28 -25.18
N PHE A 92 -17.09 -15.63 -23.91
CA PHE A 92 -16.03 -15.79 -22.92
C PHE A 92 -15.05 -16.90 -23.28
N TYR A 93 -15.55 -18.08 -23.66
CA TYR A 93 -14.69 -19.21 -24.04
C TYR A 93 -13.99 -18.97 -25.38
N TYR A 94 -14.70 -18.49 -26.40
CA TYR A 94 -14.14 -18.16 -27.72
C TYR A 94 -12.98 -17.15 -27.63
N THR A 95 -13.13 -16.11 -26.82
CA THR A 95 -12.08 -15.08 -26.61
C THR A 95 -11.01 -15.47 -25.57
N SER A 96 -11.14 -16.63 -24.91
CA SER A 96 -10.17 -17.10 -23.93
C SER A 96 -8.83 -17.48 -24.58
N ASP A 97 -7.75 -17.43 -23.80
CA ASP A 97 -6.40 -17.77 -24.28
C ASP A 97 -5.86 -18.97 -23.52
N PRO A 98 -5.60 -20.12 -24.19
CA PRO A 98 -5.19 -21.35 -23.54
C PRO A 98 -3.69 -21.42 -23.21
N LEU A 99 -2.85 -20.50 -23.74
CA LEU A 99 -1.38 -20.65 -23.71
C LEU A 99 -0.63 -19.44 -23.14
N SER A 100 -1.18 -18.22 -23.22
CA SER A 100 -0.69 -17.03 -22.51
C SER A 100 0.80 -16.68 -22.72
N SER A 101 1.40 -17.11 -23.84
CA SER A 101 2.87 -17.07 -24.05
C SER A 101 3.34 -16.17 -25.20
N SER A 102 2.46 -15.63 -26.04
CA SER A 102 2.83 -14.82 -27.21
C SER A 102 2.00 -13.54 -27.35
N SER A 103 2.68 -12.41 -27.39
CA SER A 103 2.15 -11.13 -27.85
C SER A 103 1.78 -11.16 -29.33
N ALA A 104 0.76 -10.36 -29.70
CA ALA A 104 0.14 -10.25 -31.03
C ALA A 104 -0.75 -11.44 -31.45
N LYS A 105 -2.08 -11.21 -31.45
CA LYS A 105 -3.03 -11.98 -32.26
C LYS A 105 -3.21 -11.24 -33.60
N SER A 106 -3.09 -11.98 -34.70
CA SER A 106 -3.49 -11.54 -36.06
C SER A 106 -5.01 -11.65 -36.20
N PRO A 107 -5.69 -10.95 -37.13
CA PRO A 107 -7.14 -11.04 -37.27
C PRO A 107 -7.67 -12.45 -37.62
N ASP A 108 -6.89 -13.26 -38.34
CA ASP A 108 -7.28 -14.55 -38.92
C ASP A 108 -7.42 -15.68 -37.86
N THR A 109 -8.44 -15.56 -37.00
CA THR A 109 -8.49 -16.25 -35.69
C THR A 109 -9.37 -17.52 -35.68
N GLN A 110 -9.21 -18.42 -36.65
CA GLN A 110 -9.94 -19.71 -36.67
C GLN A 110 -9.06 -20.96 -36.82
N SER A 111 -7.91 -20.89 -37.49
CA SER A 111 -7.07 -22.06 -37.82
C SER A 111 -5.74 -22.17 -37.05
N SER A 112 -5.49 -21.28 -36.09
CA SER A 112 -4.26 -21.29 -35.28
C SER A 112 -4.42 -22.12 -34.01
N LEU A 113 -3.39 -22.87 -33.62
CA LEU A 113 -3.29 -23.63 -32.34
C LEU A 113 -3.36 -22.76 -31.07
N ASN A 114 -3.55 -21.44 -31.21
CA ASN A 114 -3.60 -20.43 -30.14
C ASN A 114 -5.03 -19.90 -29.89
N SER A 115 -6.05 -20.35 -30.61
CA SER A 115 -7.46 -20.11 -30.26
C SER A 115 -7.95 -21.15 -29.26
N PHE A 116 -9.01 -20.83 -28.50
CA PHE A 116 -9.65 -21.80 -27.61
C PHE A 116 -10.12 -23.05 -28.36
N THR A 117 -10.86 -22.84 -29.46
CA THR A 117 -11.37 -23.88 -30.36
C THR A 117 -10.23 -24.73 -30.91
N GLY A 118 -9.19 -24.13 -31.49
CA GLY A 118 -8.04 -24.85 -32.06
C GLY A 118 -7.10 -25.51 -31.04
N TYR A 119 -7.28 -25.23 -29.74
CA TYR A 119 -6.49 -25.85 -28.68
C TYR A 119 -7.21 -27.01 -27.99
N TYR A 120 -8.49 -26.86 -27.63
CA TYR A 120 -9.25 -27.92 -26.96
C TYR A 120 -10.13 -28.76 -27.90
N ASP A 121 -10.28 -28.32 -29.14
CA ASP A 121 -11.26 -28.85 -30.10
C ASP A 121 -12.68 -28.86 -29.53
N PHE A 122 -13.06 -27.75 -28.91
CA PHE A 122 -14.32 -27.57 -28.19
C PHE A 122 -15.10 -26.38 -28.76
N HIS A 123 -16.32 -26.66 -29.22
CA HIS A 123 -17.17 -25.75 -29.99
C HIS A 123 -18.55 -25.59 -29.34
N PHE A 124 -19.21 -24.48 -29.64
CA PHE A 124 -20.56 -24.14 -29.18
C PHE A 124 -21.51 -24.06 -30.36
N ALA A 125 -22.75 -24.50 -30.15
CA ALA A 125 -23.80 -24.41 -31.15
C ALA A 125 -25.20 -24.36 -30.50
N GLU A 126 -26.19 -23.88 -31.24
CA GLU A 126 -27.59 -23.93 -30.84
C GLU A 126 -28.47 -24.67 -31.84
N MET A 127 -29.65 -25.09 -31.41
CA MET A 127 -30.65 -25.70 -32.29
C MET A 127 -32.07 -25.32 -31.88
N ASN A 128 -32.78 -24.70 -32.82
CA ASN A 128 -34.17 -24.31 -32.68
C ASN A 128 -35.11 -25.50 -32.85
N CYS A 129 -35.49 -26.14 -31.73
CA CYS A 129 -36.40 -27.28 -31.70
C CYS A 129 -37.87 -26.92 -31.99
N LEU A 130 -38.21 -25.63 -32.16
CA LEU A 130 -39.51 -25.21 -32.67
C LEU A 130 -39.57 -25.33 -34.19
N ALA A 131 -38.45 -25.03 -34.88
CA ALA A 131 -38.28 -25.26 -36.31
C ALA A 131 -37.99 -26.74 -36.62
N TYR A 132 -37.03 -27.35 -35.92
CA TYR A 132 -36.48 -28.68 -36.22
C TYR A 132 -37.00 -29.76 -35.27
N ARG A 133 -38.32 -29.76 -35.04
CA ARG A 133 -39.00 -30.64 -34.07
C ARG A 133 -38.62 -32.11 -34.21
N ASP A 134 -38.61 -32.64 -35.43
CA ASP A 134 -38.39 -34.08 -35.67
C ASP A 134 -36.96 -34.52 -35.33
N LEU A 135 -35.97 -33.63 -35.51
CA LEU A 135 -34.58 -33.88 -35.11
C LEU A 135 -34.44 -33.85 -33.58
N CYS A 136 -35.04 -32.87 -32.89
CA CYS A 136 -35.00 -32.83 -31.43
C CYS A 136 -35.77 -34.00 -30.77
N VAL A 137 -36.78 -34.57 -31.43
CA VAL A 137 -37.45 -35.81 -30.99
C VAL A 137 -36.53 -37.04 -31.21
N GLN A 138 -35.78 -37.11 -32.31
CA GLN A 138 -34.78 -38.17 -32.54
C GLN A 138 -33.63 -38.13 -31.53
N LEU A 139 -33.27 -36.94 -31.04
CA LEU A 139 -32.22 -36.71 -30.04
C LEU A 139 -32.74 -36.76 -28.58
N ASP A 140 -33.97 -37.27 -28.37
CA ASP A 140 -34.61 -37.49 -27.08
C ASP A 140 -34.72 -36.23 -26.17
N VAL A 141 -34.87 -35.05 -26.79
CA VAL A 141 -34.97 -33.75 -26.11
C VAL A 141 -36.39 -33.54 -25.57
N LYS A 142 -36.59 -33.83 -24.28
CA LYS A 142 -37.91 -33.80 -23.63
C LYS A 142 -38.35 -32.44 -23.11
N TYR A 143 -37.41 -31.51 -22.90
CA TYR A 143 -37.66 -30.18 -22.33
C TYR A 143 -36.67 -29.15 -22.87
N PHE A 144 -36.98 -27.87 -22.72
CA PHE A 144 -36.14 -26.75 -23.15
C PHE A 144 -35.89 -25.77 -21.99
N PRO A 145 -34.70 -25.16 -21.89
CA PRO A 145 -33.49 -25.45 -22.66
C PRO A 145 -32.86 -26.79 -22.20
N THR A 146 -32.30 -27.56 -23.13
CA THR A 146 -31.46 -28.74 -22.85
C THR A 146 -30.08 -28.54 -23.45
N PHE A 147 -29.05 -28.91 -22.69
CA PHE A 147 -27.65 -28.77 -23.11
C PHE A 147 -27.06 -30.16 -23.25
N SER A 148 -26.52 -30.49 -24.43
CA SER A 148 -25.94 -31.80 -24.72
C SER A 148 -24.53 -31.65 -25.24
N LEU A 149 -23.60 -32.45 -24.72
CA LEU A 149 -22.24 -32.55 -25.23
C LEU A 149 -22.15 -33.74 -26.19
N TYR A 150 -21.76 -33.48 -27.43
CA TYR A 150 -21.43 -34.49 -28.44
C TYR A 150 -19.92 -34.55 -28.65
N HIS A 151 -19.42 -35.68 -29.12
CA HIS A 151 -18.02 -35.89 -29.54
C HIS A 151 -18.01 -36.93 -30.66
N ASP A 152 -17.34 -36.62 -31.77
CA ASP A 152 -17.09 -37.53 -32.91
C ASP A 152 -18.36 -38.24 -33.44
N GLY A 153 -19.49 -37.53 -33.43
CA GLY A 153 -20.80 -37.99 -33.88
C GLY A 153 -21.69 -38.63 -32.82
N GLU A 154 -21.17 -38.95 -31.62
CA GLU A 154 -21.92 -39.59 -30.54
C GLU A 154 -22.30 -38.61 -29.41
N LEU A 155 -23.38 -38.92 -28.68
CA LEU A 155 -23.82 -38.14 -27.51
C LEU A 155 -23.05 -38.60 -26.27
N VAL A 156 -22.24 -37.71 -25.69
CA VAL A 156 -21.46 -37.98 -24.47
C VAL A 156 -22.35 -37.85 -23.23
N GLU A 157 -23.02 -36.72 -23.07
CA GLU A 157 -23.80 -36.41 -21.86
C GLU A 157 -24.85 -35.31 -22.11
N GLN A 158 -25.97 -35.35 -21.37
CA GLN A 158 -26.90 -34.22 -21.25
C GLN A 158 -26.68 -33.53 -19.89
N TYR A 159 -26.36 -32.24 -19.90
CA TYR A 159 -26.03 -31.49 -18.68
C TYR A 159 -27.28 -31.16 -17.85
N THR A 160 -27.30 -31.66 -16.60
CA THR A 160 -28.42 -31.49 -15.64
C THR A 160 -28.11 -30.56 -14.47
N GLY A 161 -26.98 -29.85 -14.49
CA GLY A 161 -26.55 -28.99 -13.39
C GLY A 161 -27.27 -27.63 -13.32
N LYS A 162 -26.67 -26.67 -12.60
CA LYS A 162 -27.20 -25.30 -12.52
C LYS A 162 -27.12 -24.60 -13.87
N LYS A 163 -28.22 -23.97 -14.27
CA LYS A 163 -28.36 -23.24 -15.52
C LYS A 163 -27.97 -21.76 -15.35
N ASP A 164 -26.82 -21.54 -14.73
CA ASP A 164 -26.19 -20.23 -14.50
C ASP A 164 -24.74 -20.22 -15.04
N MET A 165 -24.12 -19.04 -15.16
CA MET A 165 -22.74 -18.90 -15.66
C MET A 165 -21.76 -19.82 -14.92
N GLN A 166 -21.92 -19.95 -13.61
CA GLN A 166 -21.02 -20.76 -12.78
C GLN A 166 -21.18 -22.25 -13.11
N GLY A 167 -22.39 -22.81 -13.04
CA GLY A 167 -22.60 -24.25 -13.28
C GLY A 167 -22.25 -24.69 -14.70
N LEU A 168 -22.57 -23.86 -15.70
CA LEU A 168 -22.20 -24.14 -17.10
C LEU A 168 -20.67 -24.05 -17.29
N SER A 169 -20.01 -23.07 -16.66
CA SER A 169 -18.55 -22.98 -16.68
C SER A 169 -17.87 -24.13 -15.94
N ASP A 170 -18.38 -24.53 -14.77
CA ASP A 170 -17.82 -25.63 -13.97
C ASP A 170 -17.82 -26.94 -14.77
N PHE A 171 -18.91 -27.22 -15.50
CA PHE A 171 -19.02 -28.37 -16.41
C PHE A 171 -18.02 -28.31 -17.57
N ILE A 172 -17.86 -27.13 -18.20
CA ILE A 172 -16.89 -26.95 -19.28
C ILE A 172 -15.47 -27.13 -18.74
N GLU A 173 -15.09 -26.46 -17.64
CA GLU A 173 -13.76 -26.61 -17.02
C GLU A 173 -13.45 -28.07 -16.64
N GLU A 174 -14.41 -28.83 -16.12
CA GLU A 174 -14.23 -30.25 -15.81
C GLU A 174 -13.90 -31.06 -17.08
N ARG A 175 -14.60 -30.80 -18.20
CA ARG A 175 -14.35 -31.48 -19.49
C ARG A 175 -13.02 -31.00 -20.12
N LEU A 176 -12.67 -29.72 -20.04
CA LEU A 176 -11.40 -29.18 -20.54
C LEU A 176 -10.18 -29.76 -19.80
N GLU A 177 -10.28 -29.91 -18.48
CA GLU A 177 -9.24 -30.52 -17.65
C GLU A 177 -9.14 -32.05 -17.89
N GLN A 178 -10.22 -32.71 -18.29
CA GLN A 178 -10.18 -34.10 -18.78
C GLN A 178 -9.52 -34.21 -20.17
N ILE A 179 -9.79 -33.27 -21.07
CA ILE A 179 -9.20 -33.21 -22.42
C ILE A 179 -7.70 -32.90 -22.35
N ARG A 180 -7.28 -31.94 -21.49
CA ARG A 180 -5.87 -31.59 -21.25
C ARG A 180 -5.61 -31.23 -19.77
N PRO A 181 -5.21 -32.22 -18.94
CA PRO A 181 -4.87 -31.98 -17.53
C PRO A 181 -3.75 -30.96 -17.33
N GLY A 182 -3.89 -30.10 -16.33
CA GLY A 182 -2.94 -29.05 -15.98
C GLY A 182 -2.97 -27.81 -16.88
N SER A 183 -3.95 -27.68 -17.76
CA SER A 183 -4.09 -26.53 -18.67
C SER A 183 -4.86 -25.35 -18.06
N ARG A 184 -5.67 -25.60 -17.01
CA ARG A 184 -6.56 -24.60 -16.41
C ARG A 184 -5.95 -23.93 -15.16
N PRO A 185 -6.29 -22.67 -14.85
CA PRO A 185 -5.69 -21.95 -13.73
C PRO A 185 -6.23 -22.44 -12.37
N ALA A 186 -5.36 -23.03 -11.56
CA ALA A 186 -5.68 -23.63 -10.24
C ALA A 186 -6.31 -22.69 -9.18
N GLY A 187 -6.51 -21.40 -9.48
CA GLY A 187 -7.24 -20.44 -8.65
C GLY A 187 -8.70 -20.21 -9.08
N GLY A 188 -9.18 -20.92 -10.09
CA GLY A 188 -10.49 -20.70 -10.72
C GLY A 188 -10.52 -19.52 -11.69
N LEU A 189 -11.62 -19.40 -12.43
CA LEU A 189 -11.87 -18.31 -13.38
C LEU A 189 -12.70 -17.19 -12.73
N LYS A 190 -12.43 -15.93 -13.14
CA LYS A 190 -13.38 -14.84 -12.93
C LYS A 190 -14.32 -14.80 -14.14
N LEU A 191 -15.56 -15.22 -13.93
CA LEU A 191 -16.60 -15.22 -14.96
C LEU A 191 -17.21 -13.81 -15.13
N PRO A 192 -17.70 -13.47 -16.34
CA PRO A 192 -18.53 -12.28 -16.56
C PRO A 192 -19.92 -12.45 -15.93
N GLU A 193 -20.63 -11.34 -15.73
CA GLU A 193 -22.07 -11.35 -15.48
C GLU A 193 -22.82 -11.55 -16.82
N PRO A 194 -24.01 -12.20 -16.86
CA PRO A 194 -24.75 -12.42 -18.10
C PRO A 194 -25.05 -11.12 -18.86
N GLY A 195 -24.69 -11.07 -20.15
CA GLY A 195 -24.86 -9.87 -20.99
C GLY A 195 -23.80 -8.77 -20.78
N ALA A 196 -22.60 -9.11 -20.29
CA ALA A 196 -21.48 -8.17 -20.18
C ALA A 196 -20.47 -8.32 -21.34
N ASP A 197 -20.09 -7.21 -21.98
CA ASP A 197 -19.21 -7.19 -23.18
C ASP A 197 -17.73 -7.51 -22.90
N SER A 198 -17.34 -7.75 -21.65
CA SER A 198 -15.94 -8.05 -21.28
C SER A 198 -15.79 -8.67 -19.90
N VAL A 199 -14.61 -9.25 -19.64
CA VAL A 199 -14.17 -9.67 -18.31
C VAL A 199 -13.10 -8.73 -17.80
N ASP A 200 -13.23 -8.30 -16.54
CA ASP A 200 -12.21 -7.58 -15.77
C ASP A 200 -10.85 -8.30 -15.76
N LYS A 201 -10.02 -8.03 -16.77
CA LYS A 201 -8.60 -8.36 -16.78
C LYS A 201 -7.91 -7.43 -15.79
N PHE A 202 -7.86 -7.83 -14.52
CA PHE A 202 -7.15 -7.10 -13.46
C PHE A 202 -5.74 -6.72 -13.94
N VAL A 203 -5.52 -5.40 -14.07
CA VAL A 203 -4.23 -4.77 -14.45
C VAL A 203 -3.04 -5.38 -13.71
N THR A 204 -3.25 -5.78 -12.45
CA THR A 204 -2.25 -6.41 -11.58
C THR A 204 -1.57 -7.63 -12.20
N ARG A 205 -2.27 -8.44 -13.01
CA ARG A 205 -1.75 -9.68 -13.60
C ARG A 205 -1.08 -9.48 -14.97
N THR A 206 -1.13 -8.29 -15.56
CA THR A 206 -0.47 -8.00 -16.84
C THR A 206 1.05 -7.90 -16.65
N ARG A 207 1.83 -8.37 -17.65
CA ARG A 207 3.30 -8.16 -17.68
C ARG A 207 3.68 -6.74 -18.10
N ASP A 208 2.76 -5.98 -18.65
CA ASP A 208 2.97 -4.57 -18.97
C ASP A 208 3.08 -3.74 -17.67
N PRO A 209 3.98 -2.75 -17.62
CA PRO A 209 4.07 -1.87 -16.46
C PRO A 209 2.87 -0.91 -16.44
N TRP A 210 2.26 -0.75 -15.27
CA TRP A 210 1.16 0.18 -15.03
C TRP A 210 1.42 1.03 -13.79
N PHE A 211 1.14 2.33 -13.86
CA PHE A 211 1.12 3.22 -12.69
C PHE A 211 -0.28 3.80 -12.54
N VAL A 212 -0.94 3.49 -11.41
CA VAL A 212 -2.38 3.73 -11.22
C VAL A 212 -2.65 4.53 -9.95
N LYS A 213 -3.38 5.63 -10.10
CA LYS A 213 -3.84 6.49 -9.00
C LYS A 213 -5.24 6.08 -8.56
N PHE A 214 -5.36 5.63 -7.32
CA PHE A 214 -6.63 5.33 -6.66
C PHE A 214 -7.11 6.59 -5.94
N TYR A 215 -8.30 7.08 -6.29
CA TYR A 215 -8.79 8.39 -5.87
C TYR A 215 -10.29 8.40 -5.56
N ALA A 216 -10.74 9.46 -4.91
CA ALA A 216 -12.16 9.78 -4.77
C ALA A 216 -12.41 11.26 -5.17
N PRO A 217 -13.48 11.58 -5.92
CA PRO A 217 -13.73 12.92 -6.46
C PRO A 217 -13.87 14.03 -5.41
N TRP A 218 -14.38 13.71 -4.22
CA TRP A 218 -14.52 14.67 -3.10
C TRP A 218 -13.20 14.93 -2.35
N CYS A 219 -12.14 14.14 -2.58
CA CYS A 219 -10.89 14.27 -1.85
C CYS A 219 -10.05 15.42 -2.42
N HIS A 220 -9.88 16.49 -1.64
CA HIS A 220 -9.07 17.65 -2.03
C HIS A 220 -7.62 17.29 -2.44
N HIS A 221 -6.99 16.34 -1.75
CA HIS A 221 -5.64 15.86 -2.12
C HIS A 221 -5.61 15.10 -3.45
N CYS A 222 -6.72 14.47 -3.86
CA CYS A 222 -6.85 13.85 -5.18
C CYS A 222 -7.02 14.90 -6.28
N GLN A 223 -7.83 15.94 -6.01
CA GLN A 223 -8.03 17.07 -6.93
C GLN A 223 -6.70 17.80 -7.18
N ALA A 224 -5.90 18.05 -6.14
CA ALA A 224 -4.56 18.64 -6.25
C ALA A 224 -3.56 17.75 -7.03
N LEU A 225 -3.69 16.42 -6.96
CA LEU A 225 -2.86 15.47 -7.70
C LEU A 225 -3.29 15.31 -9.17
N ALA A 226 -4.53 15.65 -9.56
CA ALA A 226 -5.02 15.40 -10.91
C ALA A 226 -4.24 16.15 -12.02
N PRO A 227 -3.92 17.46 -11.91
CA PRO A 227 -3.09 18.13 -12.90
C PRO A 227 -1.68 17.54 -13.10
N PRO A 228 -0.85 17.30 -12.04
CA PRO A 228 0.47 16.72 -12.25
C PRO A 228 0.42 15.26 -12.74
N TRP A 229 -0.60 14.48 -12.33
CA TRP A 229 -0.82 13.12 -12.83
C TRP A 229 -1.06 13.10 -14.35
N LEU A 230 -1.92 13.99 -14.86
CA LEU A 230 -2.22 14.12 -16.29
C LEU A 230 -1.02 14.61 -17.11
N THR A 231 -0.13 15.42 -16.52
CA THR A 231 1.12 15.86 -17.18
C THR A 231 2.11 14.69 -17.29
N MET A 232 2.34 13.95 -16.19
CA MET A 232 3.16 12.74 -16.22
C MET A 232 2.61 11.71 -17.22
N ALA A 233 1.29 11.49 -17.26
CA ALA A 233 0.64 10.55 -18.19
C ALA A 233 0.93 10.88 -19.68
N LYS A 234 1.02 12.18 -20.02
CA LYS A 234 1.36 12.63 -21.38
C LYS A 234 2.83 12.38 -21.73
N GLU A 235 3.75 12.62 -20.79
CA GLU A 235 5.19 12.45 -21.00
C GLU A 235 5.64 10.98 -21.01
N MET A 236 4.93 10.13 -20.26
CA MET A 236 5.15 8.69 -20.19
C MET A 236 4.41 7.89 -21.27
N LYS A 237 3.65 8.55 -22.15
CA LYS A 237 2.88 7.92 -23.24
C LYS A 237 3.78 7.04 -24.11
N GLY A 238 3.40 5.77 -24.28
CA GLY A 238 4.16 4.78 -25.06
C GLY A 238 5.39 4.19 -24.34
N LYS A 239 5.62 4.53 -23.06
CA LYS A 239 6.66 3.94 -22.21
C LYS A 239 6.08 3.21 -21.00
N LEU A 240 4.99 3.74 -20.44
CA LEU A 240 4.31 3.25 -19.24
C LEU A 240 2.81 3.47 -19.40
N ASN A 241 2.00 2.47 -19.02
CA ASN A 241 0.56 2.65 -18.96
C ASN A 241 0.21 3.43 -17.68
N VAL A 242 -0.54 4.52 -17.80
CA VAL A 242 -0.92 5.37 -16.67
C VAL A 242 -2.44 5.40 -16.54
N GLY A 243 -2.95 4.96 -15.39
CA GLY A 243 -4.39 4.83 -15.13
C GLY A 243 -4.85 5.61 -13.90
N GLU A 244 -6.17 5.72 -13.74
CA GLU A 244 -6.79 6.20 -12.51
C GLU A 244 -8.07 5.42 -12.22
N VAL A 245 -8.36 5.18 -10.93
CA VAL A 245 -9.49 4.39 -10.46
C VAL A 245 -10.28 5.19 -9.44
N ASN A 246 -11.57 5.41 -9.73
CA ASN A 246 -12.49 6.11 -8.85
C ASN A 246 -13.10 5.16 -7.81
N CYS A 247 -12.61 5.24 -6.58
CA CYS A 247 -12.99 4.35 -5.49
C CYS A 247 -14.37 4.64 -4.85
N ASP A 248 -15.05 5.74 -5.22
CA ASP A 248 -16.46 5.91 -4.87
C ASP A 248 -17.37 4.99 -5.72
N ILE A 249 -16.93 4.65 -6.93
CA ILE A 249 -17.58 3.70 -7.83
C ILE A 249 -16.99 2.30 -7.56
N GLU A 250 -15.70 2.13 -7.84
CA GLU A 250 -14.99 0.84 -7.85
C GLU A 250 -14.50 0.39 -6.46
N LYS A 251 -15.43 0.37 -5.50
CA LYS A 251 -15.18 0.04 -4.09
C LYS A 251 -14.55 -1.34 -3.87
N ARG A 252 -14.91 -2.34 -4.69
CA ARG A 252 -14.32 -3.69 -4.63
C ARG A 252 -12.85 -3.64 -5.08
N LEU A 253 -12.60 -3.16 -6.30
CA LEU A 253 -11.25 -3.02 -6.86
C LEU A 253 -10.29 -2.26 -5.94
N CYS A 254 -10.72 -1.16 -5.31
CA CYS A 254 -9.87 -0.40 -4.39
C CYS A 254 -9.58 -1.15 -3.08
N LYS A 255 -10.56 -1.90 -2.55
CA LYS A 255 -10.36 -2.76 -1.37
C LYS A 255 -9.39 -3.90 -1.67
N ASP A 256 -9.54 -4.56 -2.82
CA ASP A 256 -8.72 -5.70 -3.24
C ASP A 256 -7.30 -5.24 -3.64
N ALA A 257 -7.17 -4.03 -4.20
CA ALA A 257 -5.90 -3.33 -4.35
C ALA A 257 -5.25 -2.94 -3.01
N GLY A 258 -5.97 -3.01 -1.88
CA GLY A 258 -5.44 -2.73 -0.54
C GLY A 258 -5.33 -1.24 -0.21
N VAL A 259 -6.10 -0.38 -0.88
CA VAL A 259 -6.08 1.08 -0.70
C VAL A 259 -6.60 1.45 0.70
N LYS A 260 -5.77 2.15 1.48
CA LYS A 260 -6.07 2.55 2.87
C LYS A 260 -6.54 4.00 3.02
N GLY A 261 -6.35 4.82 1.98
CA GLY A 261 -6.67 6.24 1.96
C GLY A 261 -6.51 6.82 0.56
N TYR A 262 -6.76 8.12 0.39
CA TYR A 262 -6.75 8.76 -0.92
C TYR A 262 -5.93 10.07 -0.96
N PRO A 263 -5.15 10.33 -2.02
CA PRO A 263 -4.80 9.41 -3.11
C PRO A 263 -3.70 8.42 -2.69
N THR A 264 -3.87 7.15 -3.05
CA THR A 264 -2.81 6.12 -3.08
C THR A 264 -2.42 5.87 -4.53
N MET A 265 -1.13 5.65 -4.79
CA MET A 265 -0.60 5.39 -6.14
C MET A 265 0.19 4.08 -6.11
N PHE A 266 -0.20 3.11 -6.93
CA PHE A 266 0.50 1.83 -7.03
C PHE A 266 1.13 1.68 -8.41
N PHE A 267 2.39 1.25 -8.45
CA PHE A 267 3.00 0.68 -9.66
C PHE A 267 2.78 -0.83 -9.64
N PHE A 268 2.35 -1.39 -10.77
CA PHE A 268 2.06 -2.82 -10.98
C PHE A 268 2.90 -3.37 -12.13
N LYS A 269 3.40 -4.60 -11.97
CA LYS A 269 3.91 -5.41 -13.08
C LYS A 269 3.95 -6.89 -12.70
N GLY A 270 3.37 -7.75 -13.54
CA GLY A 270 3.56 -9.20 -13.50
C GLY A 270 2.98 -9.93 -12.27
N GLY A 271 1.94 -9.37 -11.65
CA GLY A 271 1.34 -9.84 -10.39
C GLY A 271 1.74 -8.99 -9.19
N GLU A 272 2.95 -8.42 -9.22
CA GLU A 272 3.52 -7.65 -8.11
C GLU A 272 3.12 -6.17 -8.13
N LYS A 273 3.17 -5.54 -6.94
CA LYS A 273 2.83 -4.11 -6.76
C LYS A 273 3.71 -3.41 -5.70
N VAL A 274 3.93 -2.12 -5.89
CA VAL A 274 4.64 -1.24 -4.94
C VAL A 274 3.93 0.11 -4.81
N GLU A 275 3.77 0.61 -3.58
CA GLU A 275 3.11 1.90 -3.29
C GLU A 275 4.10 3.06 -3.43
N TYR A 276 3.64 4.17 -4.00
CA TYR A 276 4.43 5.39 -4.11
C TYR A 276 4.08 6.39 -3.01
N GLU A 277 4.93 6.45 -1.98
CA GLU A 277 4.81 7.38 -0.84
C GLU A 277 5.59 8.71 -1.05
N GLY A 278 6.13 8.94 -2.24
CA GLY A 278 6.96 10.11 -2.56
C GLY A 278 6.21 11.41 -2.82
N LEU A 279 6.98 12.46 -3.18
CA LEU A 279 6.44 13.79 -3.47
C LEU A 279 5.54 13.78 -4.71
N ARG A 280 4.45 14.56 -4.67
CA ARG A 280 3.42 14.59 -5.72
C ARG A 280 3.70 15.61 -6.84
N GLY A 281 4.97 16.01 -7.00
CA GLY A 281 5.43 16.90 -8.07
C GLY A 281 5.54 16.18 -9.41
N VAL A 282 5.40 16.92 -10.52
CA VAL A 282 5.50 16.35 -11.89
C VAL A 282 6.84 15.64 -12.10
N GLY A 283 7.96 16.30 -11.76
CA GLY A 283 9.30 15.73 -11.89
C GLY A 283 9.55 14.52 -10.99
N ASP A 284 8.96 14.49 -9.78
CA ASP A 284 9.08 13.36 -8.84
C ASP A 284 8.34 12.13 -9.33
N LEU A 285 7.12 12.33 -9.83
CA LEU A 285 6.28 11.30 -10.43
C LEU A 285 6.93 10.72 -11.70
N ILE A 286 7.49 11.56 -12.58
CA ILE A 286 8.23 11.12 -13.78
C ILE A 286 9.51 10.38 -13.39
N ARG A 287 10.30 10.92 -12.46
CA ARG A 287 11.53 10.27 -11.95
C ARG A 287 11.24 8.88 -11.39
N TYR A 288 10.23 8.76 -10.53
CA TYR A 288 9.80 7.47 -10.00
C TYR A 288 9.31 6.52 -11.11
N ALA A 289 8.49 7.01 -12.03
CA ALA A 289 7.99 6.22 -13.16
C ALA A 289 9.12 5.69 -14.06
N GLN A 290 10.17 6.48 -14.30
CA GLN A 290 11.36 6.05 -15.04
C GLN A 290 12.18 5.02 -14.25
N THR A 291 12.41 5.21 -12.94
CA THR A 291 13.07 4.20 -12.09
C THR A 291 12.27 2.91 -12.03
N ALA A 292 10.94 2.98 -11.92
CA ALA A 292 10.05 1.82 -11.86
C ALA A 292 10.07 1.00 -13.17
N LEU A 293 10.17 1.67 -14.33
CA LEU A 293 10.43 1.00 -15.61
C LEU A 293 11.81 0.34 -15.65
N ASP A 294 12.86 1.04 -15.20
CA ASP A 294 14.24 0.56 -15.27
C ASP A 294 14.50 -0.68 -14.37
N THR A 295 13.94 -0.67 -13.16
CA THR A 295 13.96 -1.81 -12.23
C THR A 295 12.99 -2.91 -12.68
N GLY A 296 11.80 -2.53 -13.17
CA GLY A 296 10.80 -3.47 -13.68
C GLY A 296 11.21 -4.17 -14.97
N ALA A 297 12.25 -3.72 -15.67
CA ALA A 297 12.82 -4.39 -16.84
C ALA A 297 13.51 -5.74 -16.49
N GLY A 298 13.75 -6.02 -15.20
CA GLY A 298 14.37 -7.25 -14.71
C GLY A 298 15.75 -7.00 -14.10
N VAL A 299 16.27 -8.00 -13.38
CA VAL A 299 17.52 -7.86 -12.63
C VAL A 299 18.71 -7.88 -13.58
N LYS A 300 19.33 -6.71 -13.76
CA LYS A 300 20.41 -6.45 -14.71
C LYS A 300 21.69 -7.20 -14.35
N TYR A 301 22.38 -7.72 -15.37
CA TYR A 301 23.74 -8.23 -15.23
C TYR A 301 24.74 -7.06 -15.11
N VAL A 302 25.74 -7.19 -14.24
CA VAL A 302 26.79 -6.19 -14.00
C VAL A 302 28.16 -6.86 -13.86
N ASP A 303 29.19 -6.26 -14.45
CA ASP A 303 30.59 -6.68 -14.34
C ASP A 303 31.42 -5.67 -13.51
N ALA A 304 32.66 -5.98 -13.17
CA ALA A 304 33.48 -5.23 -12.22
C ALA A 304 33.71 -3.75 -12.58
N SER A 305 33.72 -3.38 -13.87
CA SER A 305 33.80 -1.99 -14.34
C SER A 305 32.51 -1.22 -14.06
N THR A 306 31.38 -1.72 -14.57
CA THR A 306 30.05 -1.12 -14.38
C THR A 306 29.63 -1.12 -12.91
N PHE A 307 30.05 -2.10 -12.12
CA PHE A 307 29.86 -2.09 -10.68
C PHE A 307 30.57 -0.91 -9.99
N LYS A 308 31.81 -0.61 -10.38
CA LYS A 308 32.59 0.51 -9.83
C LYS A 308 31.96 1.86 -10.18
N GLU A 309 31.42 2.01 -11.39
CA GLU A 309 30.66 3.21 -11.79
C GLU A 309 29.41 3.41 -10.90
N MET A 310 28.69 2.33 -10.57
CA MET A 310 27.55 2.38 -9.63
C MET A 310 27.96 2.65 -8.18
N GLU A 311 29.15 2.20 -7.74
CA GLU A 311 29.69 2.60 -6.42
C GLU A 311 30.05 4.10 -6.38
N GLU A 312 30.46 4.68 -7.51
CA GLU A 312 30.83 6.09 -7.62
C GLU A 312 29.63 7.05 -7.70
N THR A 313 28.45 6.59 -8.13
CA THR A 313 27.21 7.37 -7.99
C THR A 313 26.66 7.41 -6.56
N GLY A 314 27.13 6.51 -5.69
CA GLY A 314 26.67 6.39 -4.30
C GLY A 314 25.35 5.62 -4.14
N ASP A 315 24.92 4.89 -5.17
CA ASP A 315 23.73 4.03 -5.11
C ASP A 315 23.89 2.92 -4.05
N VAL A 316 22.79 2.51 -3.42
CA VAL A 316 22.76 1.27 -2.62
C VAL A 316 22.55 0.10 -3.56
N ILE A 317 23.50 -0.85 -3.57
CA ILE A 317 23.54 -1.93 -4.56
C ILE A 317 23.38 -3.28 -3.87
N PHE A 318 22.25 -3.94 -4.10
CA PHE A 318 22.08 -5.35 -3.82
C PHE A 318 22.68 -6.17 -4.97
N LEU A 319 23.71 -6.96 -4.65
CA LEU A 319 24.49 -7.74 -5.61
C LEU A 319 24.26 -9.24 -5.38
N TYR A 320 23.61 -9.88 -6.35
CA TYR A 320 23.34 -11.31 -6.35
C TYR A 320 24.43 -12.06 -7.14
N PHE A 321 25.22 -12.85 -6.43
CA PHE A 321 26.23 -13.75 -6.99
C PHE A 321 25.58 -15.06 -7.42
N PHE A 322 25.63 -15.34 -8.72
CA PHE A 322 25.10 -16.56 -9.35
C PHE A 322 26.18 -17.35 -10.06
N ASP A 323 25.92 -18.64 -10.28
CA ASP A 323 26.80 -19.54 -11.00
C ASP A 323 26.03 -20.28 -12.12
N LYS A 324 26.65 -21.28 -12.76
CA LYS A 324 26.02 -22.07 -13.83
C LYS A 324 25.07 -23.17 -13.33
N ALA A 325 25.03 -23.46 -12.03
CA ALA A 325 24.09 -24.40 -11.40
C ALA A 325 22.87 -23.70 -10.76
N THR A 326 22.90 -22.38 -10.61
CA THR A 326 21.80 -21.54 -10.12
C THR A 326 20.55 -21.73 -11.01
N THR A 327 19.39 -22.01 -10.40
CA THR A 327 18.20 -22.46 -11.15
C THR A 327 17.35 -21.30 -11.67
N SER A 328 16.46 -21.59 -12.63
CA SER A 328 15.43 -20.64 -13.08
C SER A 328 14.49 -20.19 -11.96
N GLU A 329 14.26 -21.02 -10.95
CA GLU A 329 13.44 -20.69 -9.78
C GLU A 329 14.11 -19.62 -8.91
N ASP A 330 15.43 -19.69 -8.76
CA ASP A 330 16.22 -18.70 -8.01
C ASP A 330 16.19 -17.33 -8.70
N PHE A 331 16.26 -17.30 -10.04
CA PHE A 331 16.10 -16.06 -10.80
C PHE A 331 14.66 -15.52 -10.78
N ALA A 332 13.64 -16.37 -10.81
CA ALA A 332 12.24 -15.95 -10.69
C ALA A 332 11.93 -15.34 -9.32
N ALA A 333 12.47 -15.91 -8.24
CA ALA A 333 12.41 -15.32 -6.91
C ALA A 333 13.11 -13.95 -6.85
N LEU A 334 14.31 -13.86 -7.44
CA LEU A 334 15.09 -12.62 -7.52
C LEU A 334 14.39 -11.49 -8.30
N GLU A 335 13.63 -11.81 -9.34
CA GLU A 335 12.87 -10.82 -10.12
C GLU A 335 11.66 -10.26 -9.36
N GLN A 336 10.98 -11.06 -8.54
CA GLN A 336 9.92 -10.56 -7.63
C GLN A 336 10.47 -9.57 -6.59
N LEU A 337 11.71 -9.77 -6.12
CA LEU A 337 12.39 -8.87 -5.19
C LEU A 337 12.77 -7.51 -5.80
N ALA A 338 12.70 -7.33 -7.12
CA ALA A 338 13.12 -6.10 -7.77
C ALA A 338 12.13 -4.92 -7.54
N LEU A 339 10.82 -5.12 -7.74
CA LEU A 339 9.84 -4.03 -7.67
C LEU A 339 9.72 -3.37 -6.28
N PRO A 340 9.77 -4.10 -5.15
CA PRO A 340 9.75 -3.48 -3.82
C PRO A 340 10.90 -2.49 -3.55
N LEU A 341 12.00 -2.54 -4.32
CA LEU A 341 13.21 -1.72 -4.11
C LEU A 341 13.18 -0.40 -4.90
N VAL A 342 12.19 -0.20 -5.78
CA VAL A 342 12.09 0.99 -6.64
C VAL A 342 12.16 2.27 -5.80
N GLY A 343 13.05 3.18 -6.19
CA GLY A 343 13.28 4.45 -5.48
C GLY A 343 14.13 4.36 -4.21
N HIS A 344 14.51 3.15 -3.77
CA HIS A 344 15.31 2.93 -2.55
C HIS A 344 16.71 2.39 -2.87
N ALA A 345 16.81 1.32 -3.66
CA ALA A 345 18.07 0.66 -4.00
C ALA A 345 18.01 -0.04 -5.36
N ARG A 346 19.16 -0.45 -5.91
CA ARG A 346 19.20 -1.29 -7.13
C ARG A 346 19.52 -2.74 -6.80
N LEU A 347 18.87 -3.65 -7.52
CA LEU A 347 19.16 -5.09 -7.51
C LEU A 347 19.81 -5.47 -8.84
N VAL A 348 20.98 -6.10 -8.76
CA VAL A 348 21.80 -6.51 -9.91
C VAL A 348 22.41 -7.89 -9.66
N LYS A 349 22.78 -8.60 -10.73
CA LYS A 349 23.35 -9.96 -10.68
C LYS A 349 24.71 -10.05 -11.36
N THR A 350 25.61 -10.89 -10.85
CA THR A 350 26.95 -11.11 -11.42
C THR A 350 27.45 -12.54 -11.20
N ASP A 351 28.25 -13.05 -12.14
CA ASP A 351 29.14 -14.20 -11.99
C ASP A 351 30.62 -13.78 -12.05
N SER A 352 30.90 -12.46 -12.07
CA SER A 352 32.24 -11.91 -12.27
C SER A 352 33.18 -12.28 -11.13
N LYS A 353 34.17 -13.12 -11.45
CA LYS A 353 35.16 -13.62 -10.48
C LYS A 353 35.92 -12.49 -9.78
N ILE A 354 36.16 -11.37 -10.46
CA ILE A 354 36.86 -10.21 -9.88
C ILE A 354 36.07 -9.63 -8.69
N LEU A 355 34.74 -9.59 -8.79
CA LEU A 355 33.86 -9.17 -7.69
C LEU A 355 33.77 -10.25 -6.61
N ALA A 356 33.73 -11.53 -6.99
CA ALA A 356 33.74 -12.64 -6.03
C ALA A 356 35.02 -12.66 -5.17
N ASP A 357 36.20 -12.51 -5.79
CA ASP A 357 37.49 -12.44 -5.09
C ASP A 357 37.56 -11.18 -4.19
N ARG A 358 37.10 -10.01 -4.67
CA ARG A 358 37.02 -8.76 -3.89
C ARG A 358 36.15 -8.90 -2.64
N PHE A 359 34.98 -9.52 -2.76
CA PHE A 359 34.02 -9.71 -1.67
C PHE A 359 34.17 -11.06 -0.94
N LYS A 360 35.23 -11.83 -1.25
CA LYS A 360 35.61 -13.11 -0.62
C LYS A 360 34.49 -14.17 -0.69
N ILE A 361 33.77 -14.21 -1.82
CA ILE A 361 32.67 -15.13 -2.08
C ILE A 361 33.21 -16.50 -2.51
N SER A 362 33.13 -17.47 -1.60
CA SER A 362 33.48 -18.87 -1.85
C SER A 362 32.27 -19.81 -2.00
N THR A 363 31.06 -19.33 -1.71
CA THR A 363 29.81 -20.10 -1.72
C THR A 363 28.77 -19.40 -2.59
N TRP A 364 27.98 -20.20 -3.31
CA TRP A 364 27.05 -19.75 -4.35
C TRP A 364 25.73 -20.52 -4.23
N PRO A 365 24.57 -19.91 -4.58
CA PRO A 365 24.38 -18.48 -4.81
C PRO A 365 24.53 -17.66 -3.52
N ARG A 366 24.77 -16.34 -3.64
CA ARG A 366 24.92 -15.46 -2.48
C ARG A 366 24.42 -14.04 -2.75
N LEU A 367 23.71 -13.46 -1.78
CA LEU A 367 23.27 -12.06 -1.82
C LEU A 367 24.10 -11.24 -0.81
N LEU A 368 24.55 -10.08 -1.25
CA LEU A 368 25.06 -9.03 -0.39
C LEU A 368 24.51 -7.67 -0.81
N VAL A 369 24.70 -6.67 0.05
CA VAL A 369 24.41 -5.27 -0.22
C VAL A 369 25.67 -4.46 0.00
N VAL A 370 26.03 -3.61 -0.96
CA VAL A 370 27.09 -2.64 -0.82
C VAL A 370 26.46 -1.27 -0.57
N ARG A 371 26.85 -0.67 0.56
CA ARG A 371 26.56 0.72 0.90
C ARG A 371 27.88 1.42 1.09
N ASP A 372 28.13 2.49 0.34
CA ASP A 372 29.33 3.31 0.50
C ASP A 372 30.66 2.50 0.44
N GLY A 373 30.70 1.48 -0.43
CA GLY A 373 31.83 0.55 -0.58
C GLY A 373 31.95 -0.54 0.48
N ARG A 374 31.07 -0.58 1.51
CA ARG A 374 31.04 -1.61 2.55
C ARG A 374 30.01 -2.71 2.24
N PRO A 375 30.43 -3.98 2.11
CA PRO A 375 29.52 -5.11 1.93
C PRO A 375 28.89 -5.55 3.26
N THR A 376 27.57 -5.79 3.25
CA THR A 376 26.84 -6.54 4.28
C THR A 376 26.22 -7.77 3.63
N TYR A 377 26.36 -8.96 4.21
CA TYR A 377 25.97 -10.23 3.58
C TYR A 377 24.62 -10.71 4.11
N PHE A 378 23.78 -11.29 3.25
CA PHE A 378 22.57 -11.98 3.70
C PHE A 378 22.94 -13.30 4.38
N ASN A 379 22.42 -13.54 5.58
CA ASN A 379 22.69 -14.75 6.36
C ASN A 379 21.76 -15.92 5.96
N ALA A 380 21.87 -16.33 4.70
CA ALA A 380 21.38 -17.63 4.24
C ALA A 380 22.20 -18.76 4.87
N LEU A 381 21.51 -19.76 5.41
CA LEU A 381 22.03 -21.04 5.93
C LEU A 381 22.13 -22.09 4.83
N ALA A 382 21.21 -22.04 3.86
CA ALA A 382 21.14 -22.95 2.71
C ALA A 382 20.66 -22.20 1.44
N PRO A 383 20.94 -22.69 0.23
CA PRO A 383 20.53 -22.02 -1.02
C PRO A 383 19.02 -21.73 -1.13
N TYR A 384 18.16 -22.58 -0.58
CA TYR A 384 16.71 -22.35 -0.62
C TYR A 384 16.26 -21.13 0.21
N ASP A 385 17.04 -20.68 1.21
CA ASP A 385 16.74 -19.44 1.96
C ASP A 385 16.70 -18.21 1.04
N MET A 386 17.32 -18.30 -0.14
CA MET A 386 17.35 -17.24 -1.16
C MET A 386 16.01 -17.09 -1.91
N ARG A 387 15.11 -18.08 -1.77
CA ARG A 387 13.77 -18.13 -2.36
C ARG A 387 12.68 -17.67 -1.38
N ASP A 388 13.03 -17.49 -0.11
CA ASP A 388 12.16 -16.95 0.95
C ASP A 388 12.05 -15.43 0.76
N ASN A 389 11.28 -15.03 -0.26
CA ASN A 389 11.12 -13.64 -0.64
C ASN A 389 10.68 -12.71 0.51
N PRO A 390 9.79 -13.12 1.45
CA PRO A 390 9.52 -12.34 2.66
C PRO A 390 10.77 -12.06 3.50
N ARG A 391 11.56 -13.09 3.85
CA ARG A 391 12.77 -12.96 4.69
C ARG A 391 13.90 -12.21 3.98
N VAL A 392 14.08 -12.44 2.68
CA VAL A 392 15.06 -11.68 1.88
C VAL A 392 14.64 -10.22 1.81
N LEU A 393 13.36 -9.91 1.53
CA LEU A 393 12.86 -8.54 1.44
C LEU A 393 12.92 -7.79 2.78
N GLU A 394 12.68 -8.44 3.91
CA GLU A 394 12.86 -7.85 5.24
C GLU A 394 14.33 -7.48 5.51
N TRP A 395 15.26 -8.36 5.15
CA TRP A 395 16.69 -8.05 5.21
C TRP A 395 17.09 -6.93 4.24
N MET A 396 16.52 -6.90 3.03
CA MET A 396 16.79 -5.81 2.06
C MET A 396 16.27 -4.47 2.59
N ARG A 397 15.04 -4.41 3.14
CA ARG A 397 14.48 -3.18 3.74
C ARG A 397 15.33 -2.64 4.88
N SER A 398 15.85 -3.50 5.76
CA SER A 398 16.76 -3.07 6.83
C SER A 398 18.13 -2.55 6.32
N HIS A 399 18.42 -2.67 5.02
CA HIS A 399 19.69 -2.31 4.40
C HIS A 399 19.59 -1.42 3.15
N TRP A 400 18.39 -1.00 2.72
CA TRP A 400 18.19 -0.27 1.45
C TRP A 400 18.58 1.21 1.50
N LEU A 401 18.77 1.78 2.70
CA LEU A 401 19.26 3.15 2.89
C LEU A 401 20.80 3.16 2.90
N PRO A 402 21.46 4.20 2.34
CA PRO A 402 22.91 4.40 2.47
C PRO A 402 23.31 4.65 3.93
N ILE A 403 24.60 4.80 4.24
CA ILE A 403 25.05 4.93 5.64
C ILE A 403 24.68 6.29 6.25
N VAL A 404 24.54 7.33 5.43
CA VAL A 404 24.02 8.65 5.83
C VAL A 404 23.00 9.17 4.79
N PRO A 405 21.74 8.71 4.82
CA PRO A 405 20.68 9.16 3.92
C PRO A 405 20.32 10.64 4.13
N GLU A 406 19.74 11.23 3.09
CA GLU A 406 18.96 12.46 3.21
C GLU A 406 17.64 12.19 3.93
N LEU A 407 17.28 13.05 4.88
CA LEU A 407 16.02 13.04 5.59
C LEU A 407 14.94 13.73 4.74
N THR A 408 14.01 12.93 4.23
CA THR A 408 12.91 13.35 3.36
C THR A 408 11.55 13.00 3.97
N ALA A 409 10.46 13.58 3.46
CA ALA A 409 9.13 13.37 4.02
C ALA A 409 8.66 11.90 4.05
N SER A 410 9.15 11.07 3.12
CA SER A 410 8.83 9.64 3.05
C SER A 410 9.68 8.79 4.01
N ASN A 411 11.01 8.93 3.98
CA ASN A 411 11.91 8.09 4.77
C ASN A 411 12.10 8.55 6.23
N ALA A 412 11.67 9.77 6.60
CA ALA A 412 11.90 10.33 7.93
C ALA A 412 11.42 9.43 9.08
N LYS A 413 10.29 8.72 8.91
CA LYS A 413 9.78 7.79 9.92
C LYS A 413 10.71 6.59 10.10
N GLU A 414 11.19 6.00 9.00
CA GLU A 414 12.10 4.84 9.04
C GLU A 414 13.46 5.19 9.65
N ILE A 415 13.95 6.41 9.38
CA ILE A 415 15.20 6.93 9.92
C ILE A 415 15.06 7.24 11.43
N MET A 416 13.97 7.87 11.86
CA MET A 416 13.81 8.40 13.22
C MET A 416 13.22 7.42 14.25
N GLN A 417 12.35 6.49 13.83
CA GLN A 417 11.63 5.63 14.77
C GLN A 417 12.56 4.59 15.43
N ASN A 418 12.46 4.45 16.76
CA ASN A 418 13.24 3.52 17.59
C ASN A 418 14.78 3.64 17.47
N LYS A 419 15.29 4.82 17.10
CA LYS A 419 16.73 5.09 16.90
C LYS A 419 17.15 6.42 17.55
N TYR A 420 18.41 6.53 17.92
CA TYR A 420 19.06 7.83 18.11
C TYR A 420 19.58 8.30 16.76
N VAL A 421 19.11 9.44 16.25
CA VAL A 421 19.52 9.93 14.92
C VAL A 421 20.49 11.11 15.06
N VAL A 422 21.72 10.88 14.64
CA VAL A 422 22.71 11.94 14.40
C VAL A 422 22.33 12.63 13.10
N LEU A 423 21.62 13.75 13.20
CA LEU A 423 21.11 14.52 12.06
C LEU A 423 22.02 15.73 11.77
N GLY A 424 22.72 15.68 10.64
CA GLY A 424 23.46 16.81 10.10
C GLY A 424 22.56 17.80 9.36
N ILE A 425 22.56 19.06 9.78
CA ILE A 425 21.84 20.16 9.14
C ILE A 425 22.85 20.88 8.24
N LEU A 426 22.79 20.55 6.94
CA LEU A 426 23.73 21.01 5.92
C LEU A 426 23.03 22.00 4.96
N SER A 427 23.77 22.79 4.19
CA SER A 427 23.21 23.85 3.34
C SER A 427 23.81 23.85 1.94
N HIS A 428 23.01 23.51 0.93
CA HIS A 428 23.45 23.48 -0.47
C HIS A 428 23.98 24.82 -1.00
N LYS A 429 23.62 25.95 -0.36
CA LYS A 429 24.18 27.28 -0.68
C LYS A 429 25.66 27.42 -0.34
N ARG A 430 26.22 26.54 0.48
CA ARG A 430 27.62 26.53 0.94
C ARG A 430 28.30 25.23 0.49
N SER A 431 28.45 25.07 -0.82
CA SER A 431 28.88 23.81 -1.47
C SER A 431 30.13 23.15 -0.88
N ASP A 432 31.11 23.96 -0.45
CA ASP A 432 32.36 23.46 0.12
C ASP A 432 32.19 22.97 1.55
N GLU A 433 31.43 23.70 2.38
CA GLU A 433 31.07 23.28 3.74
C GLU A 433 30.18 22.03 3.68
N PHE A 434 29.11 22.05 2.88
CA PHE A 434 28.21 20.93 2.64
C PHE A 434 28.95 19.63 2.32
N ARG A 435 29.90 19.69 1.37
CA ARG A 435 30.66 18.51 0.92
C ARG A 435 31.65 18.01 1.99
N LEU A 436 32.20 18.91 2.81
CA LEU A 436 33.05 18.56 3.95
C LEU A 436 32.22 17.95 5.09
N GLY A 437 31.11 18.58 5.46
CA GLY A 437 30.19 18.12 6.51
C GLY A 437 29.57 16.76 6.19
N GLN A 438 29.14 16.55 4.94
CA GLN A 438 28.64 15.25 4.47
C GLN A 438 29.72 14.15 4.53
N ALA A 439 30.97 14.46 4.15
CA ALA A 439 32.09 13.53 4.26
C ALA A 439 32.45 13.23 5.72
N GLU A 440 32.45 14.21 6.60
CA GLU A 440 32.74 14.03 8.03
C GLU A 440 31.64 13.28 8.78
N LEU A 441 30.36 13.52 8.46
CA LEU A 441 29.23 12.71 8.94
C LEU A 441 29.37 11.25 8.53
N LYS A 442 29.74 11.01 7.27
CA LYS A 442 30.00 9.65 6.73
C LYS A 442 31.19 9.00 7.43
N ASN A 443 32.29 9.72 7.64
CA ASN A 443 33.44 9.24 8.41
C ASN A 443 33.06 8.89 9.86
N ALA A 444 32.25 9.73 10.51
CA ALA A 444 31.74 9.50 11.87
C ALA A 444 30.84 8.27 11.95
N ALA A 445 29.93 8.09 10.99
CA ALA A 445 29.06 6.92 10.91
C ALA A 445 29.87 5.62 10.76
N LEU A 446 30.87 5.63 9.87
CA LEU A 446 31.76 4.47 9.65
C LEU A 446 32.59 4.11 10.89
N GLU A 447 33.24 5.11 11.52
CA GLU A 447 34.03 4.89 12.74
C GLU A 447 33.14 4.44 13.91
N TRP A 448 31.91 4.96 14.02
CA TRP A 448 30.93 4.50 14.99
C TRP A 448 30.50 3.04 14.78
N MET A 449 30.17 2.65 13.53
CA MET A 449 29.79 1.28 13.19
C MET A 449 30.92 0.28 13.46
N ASP A 450 32.18 0.63 13.15
CA ASP A 450 33.34 -0.20 13.49
C ASP A 450 33.52 -0.32 15.00
N LYS A 451 33.37 0.78 15.75
CA LYS A 451 33.46 0.80 17.21
C LYS A 451 32.37 -0.07 17.86
N GLN A 452 31.12 -0.01 17.40
CA GLN A 452 30.06 -0.90 17.88
C GLN A 452 30.34 -2.36 17.54
N THR A 453 30.81 -2.64 16.31
CA THR A 453 31.19 -3.99 15.88
C THR A 453 32.33 -4.58 16.73
N GLN A 454 33.31 -3.76 17.11
CA GLN A 454 34.41 -4.15 18.00
C GLN A 454 33.92 -4.37 19.44
N LEU A 455 33.11 -3.46 19.99
CA LEU A 455 32.55 -3.59 21.34
C LEU A 455 31.66 -4.83 21.47
N PHE A 456 30.80 -5.12 20.49
CA PHE A 456 29.97 -6.33 20.50
C PHE A 456 30.81 -7.62 20.42
N ARG A 457 31.92 -7.61 19.68
CA ARG A 457 32.87 -8.75 19.66
C ARG A 457 33.57 -8.93 21.00
N LEU A 458 33.98 -7.84 21.65
CA LEU A 458 34.60 -7.85 22.99
C LEU A 458 33.61 -8.37 24.05
N GLU A 459 32.41 -7.79 24.12
CA GLU A 459 31.32 -8.21 25.03
C GLU A 459 30.98 -9.70 24.86
N ARG A 460 30.94 -10.17 23.60
CA ARG A 460 30.72 -11.60 23.29
C ARG A 460 31.92 -12.49 23.62
N GLN A 461 33.14 -11.95 23.67
CA GLN A 461 34.32 -12.66 24.15
C GLN A 461 34.33 -12.72 25.68
N GLU A 462 34.12 -11.60 26.38
CA GLU A 462 34.04 -11.53 27.85
C GLU A 462 32.98 -12.49 28.42
N LEU A 463 31.83 -12.65 27.75
CA LEU A 463 30.82 -13.63 28.13
C LEU A 463 31.22 -15.10 27.83
N ARG A 464 32.13 -15.35 26.89
CA ARG A 464 32.71 -16.69 26.66
C ARG A 464 33.78 -17.00 27.69
N ASP A 465 34.67 -16.06 27.93
CA ASP A 465 35.81 -16.22 28.83
C ASP A 465 35.32 -16.34 30.29
N SER A 466 34.28 -15.59 30.68
CA SER A 466 33.60 -15.76 31.98
C SER A 466 32.70 -17.00 32.08
N LYS A 467 32.21 -17.55 30.96
CA LYS A 467 31.60 -18.90 30.95
C LYS A 467 32.66 -19.98 31.15
N GLN A 468 33.83 -19.83 30.52
CA GLN A 468 34.94 -20.77 30.61
C GLN A 468 35.54 -20.79 32.02
N LEU A 469 35.77 -19.62 32.62
CA LEU A 469 36.22 -19.50 34.02
C LEU A 469 35.28 -20.22 35.02
N ARG A 470 33.96 -20.19 34.78
CA ARG A 470 32.96 -20.92 35.59
C ARG A 470 32.95 -22.43 35.36
N ILE A 471 33.50 -22.90 34.24
CA ILE A 471 33.71 -24.33 33.97
C ILE A 471 34.96 -24.78 34.74
N GLU A 472 36.05 -24.03 34.62
CA GLU A 472 37.32 -24.28 35.32
C GLU A 472 37.14 -24.24 36.85
N GLU A 473 36.49 -23.20 37.39
CA GLU A 473 36.18 -23.08 38.83
C GLU A 473 35.29 -24.23 39.35
N ALA A 474 34.49 -24.86 38.48
CA ALA A 474 33.66 -26.00 38.84
C ALA A 474 34.40 -27.35 38.71
N GLU A 475 35.34 -27.47 37.77
CA GLU A 475 36.20 -28.65 37.61
C GLU A 475 37.26 -28.70 38.72
N ASP A 476 37.87 -27.56 39.09
CA ASP A 476 38.79 -27.42 40.24
C ASP A 476 38.15 -27.79 41.60
N ARG A 477 36.81 -27.73 41.70
CA ARG A 477 36.03 -28.06 42.90
C ARG A 477 35.31 -29.41 42.84
N ASP A 478 35.41 -30.13 41.71
CA ASP A 478 34.62 -31.33 41.38
C ASP A 478 33.09 -31.15 41.59
N ASP A 479 32.57 -29.92 41.41
CA ASP A 479 31.14 -29.66 41.52
C ASP A 479 30.42 -30.04 40.22
N GLN A 480 30.07 -31.31 40.13
CA GLN A 480 29.30 -31.91 39.03
C GLN A 480 27.88 -31.32 38.86
N ARG A 481 27.41 -30.42 39.74
CA ARG A 481 26.17 -29.63 39.54
C ARG A 481 26.50 -28.26 38.92
N ALA A 482 27.46 -27.53 39.48
CA ALA A 482 27.93 -26.26 38.93
C ALA A 482 28.47 -26.45 37.49
N LEU A 483 29.20 -27.55 37.25
CA LEU A 483 29.76 -27.86 35.94
C LEU A 483 28.69 -28.05 34.86
N ARG A 484 27.61 -28.77 35.17
CA ARG A 484 26.46 -28.91 34.27
C ARG A 484 25.73 -27.59 34.05
N ALA A 485 25.55 -26.78 35.10
CA ALA A 485 24.95 -25.46 34.99
C ALA A 485 25.77 -24.54 34.08
N ALA A 486 27.08 -24.43 34.31
CA ALA A 486 28.02 -23.65 33.51
C ALA A 486 28.03 -24.11 32.04
N LYS A 487 28.17 -25.41 31.78
CA LYS A 487 28.16 -25.96 30.41
C LYS A 487 26.83 -25.68 29.69
N SER A 488 25.70 -25.77 30.39
CA SER A 488 24.35 -25.47 29.85
C SER A 488 24.04 -23.98 29.60
N MET A 489 24.87 -23.05 30.08
CA MET A 489 24.66 -21.60 29.93
C MET A 489 24.75 -21.16 28.46
N HIS A 490 23.68 -20.58 27.92
CA HIS A 490 23.64 -20.05 26.55
C HIS A 490 24.02 -18.57 26.53
N ILE A 491 24.97 -18.19 25.67
CA ILE A 491 25.46 -16.80 25.55
C ILE A 491 24.64 -16.11 24.45
N ASN A 492 23.50 -15.55 24.86
CA ASN A 492 22.60 -14.80 24.01
C ASN A 492 22.78 -13.31 24.28
N ILE A 493 23.45 -12.59 23.38
CA ILE A 493 23.35 -11.13 23.29
C ILE A 493 22.42 -10.85 22.12
N ARG A 494 21.32 -10.10 22.31
CA ARG A 494 20.51 -9.61 21.20
C ARG A 494 20.95 -8.19 20.90
N GLU A 495 21.27 -7.90 19.65
CA GLU A 495 21.59 -6.56 19.17
C GLU A 495 20.37 -5.61 19.25
N GLU A 496 19.18 -6.20 19.34
CA GLU A 496 17.86 -5.58 19.55
C GLU A 496 17.68 -4.96 20.95
N ASP A 497 18.43 -5.43 21.96
CA ASP A 497 18.28 -4.97 23.36
C ASP A 497 18.83 -3.54 23.60
N LYS A 498 19.53 -2.96 22.60
CA LYS A 498 20.19 -1.65 22.68
C LYS A 498 19.65 -0.73 21.58
N LYS A 499 19.11 0.45 21.95
CA LYS A 499 18.58 1.44 20.99
C LYS A 499 19.67 1.88 20.01
N GLN A 500 19.48 1.60 18.73
CA GLN A 500 20.49 1.79 17.69
C GLN A 500 20.75 3.28 17.38
N VAL A 501 21.93 3.55 16.83
CA VAL A 501 22.30 4.88 16.32
C VAL A 501 22.25 4.88 14.81
N ALA A 502 21.45 5.77 14.24
CA ALA A 502 21.47 6.08 12.82
C ALA A 502 22.13 7.44 12.59
N PHE A 503 22.64 7.64 11.39
CA PHE A 503 23.17 8.91 10.91
C PHE A 503 22.31 9.33 9.72
N ALA A 504 22.04 10.63 9.58
CA ALA A 504 21.33 11.20 8.45
C ALA A 504 21.78 12.65 8.24
N TRP A 505 21.46 13.23 7.10
CA TRP A 505 21.57 14.66 6.87
C TRP A 505 20.24 15.23 6.37
N VAL A 506 20.03 16.54 6.49
CA VAL A 506 18.83 17.23 6.01
C VAL A 506 19.25 18.53 5.33
N ASP A 507 18.62 18.85 4.19
CA ASP A 507 18.79 20.18 3.58
C ASP A 507 18.14 21.24 4.49
N GLY A 508 18.99 22.01 5.16
CA GLY A 508 18.57 23.12 5.99
C GLY A 508 17.83 24.19 5.19
N ASP A 509 18.20 24.45 3.94
CA ASP A 509 17.58 25.52 3.15
C ASP A 509 16.14 25.18 2.74
N PHE A 510 15.84 23.91 2.44
CA PHE A 510 14.47 23.44 2.19
C PHE A 510 13.66 23.30 3.49
N TRP A 511 14.27 22.78 4.57
CA TRP A 511 13.57 22.46 5.83
C TRP A 511 13.64 23.55 6.91
N ASP A 512 14.18 24.74 6.60
CA ASP A 512 14.40 25.89 7.52
C ASP A 512 13.22 26.14 8.50
N ARG A 513 11.99 26.18 7.99
CA ARG A 513 10.79 26.40 8.81
C ARG A 513 10.60 25.30 9.86
N TRP A 514 10.78 24.03 9.47
CA TRP A 514 10.64 22.88 10.38
C TRP A 514 11.76 22.85 11.42
N LEU A 515 12.99 23.19 11.03
CA LEU A 515 14.13 23.28 11.94
C LEU A 515 13.94 24.36 13.00
N ARG A 516 13.42 25.53 12.60
CA ARG A 516 13.05 26.62 13.51
C ARG A 516 11.94 26.23 14.49
N THR A 517 10.85 25.60 14.01
CA THR A 517 9.71 25.27 14.88
C THR A 517 9.95 24.07 15.79
N THR A 518 10.77 23.11 15.37
CA THR A 518 10.95 21.82 16.08
C THR A 518 12.17 21.82 17.00
N TYR A 519 13.26 22.47 16.57
CA TYR A 519 14.53 22.49 17.29
C TYR A 519 15.01 23.91 17.66
N GLY A 520 14.33 24.97 17.20
CA GLY A 520 14.77 26.35 17.43
C GLY A 520 16.03 26.74 16.64
N ILE A 521 16.37 26.01 15.59
CA ILE A 521 17.63 26.16 14.83
C ILE A 521 17.44 27.07 13.63
N ASP A 522 18.29 28.10 13.50
CA ASP A 522 18.45 28.91 12.29
C ASP A 522 19.55 28.33 11.38
N VAL A 523 19.30 28.21 10.08
CA VAL A 523 20.28 27.70 9.09
C VAL A 523 21.41 28.72 8.86
N LYS A 524 21.20 30.00 9.18
CA LYS A 524 22.18 31.08 9.03
C LYS A 524 23.34 31.02 10.03
N ASP A 525 23.18 30.34 11.16
CA ASP A 525 24.19 30.27 12.22
C ASP A 525 25.39 29.36 11.87
N GLY A 526 25.33 28.66 10.72
CA GLY A 526 26.32 27.66 10.29
C GLY A 526 25.70 26.29 10.01
N GLU A 527 26.52 25.33 9.60
CA GLU A 527 26.10 23.92 9.59
C GLU A 527 26.21 23.35 11.02
N ARG A 528 25.27 22.52 11.43
CA ARG A 528 25.17 22.00 12.81
C ARG A 528 24.72 20.54 12.81
N VAL A 529 25.05 19.82 13.87
CA VAL A 529 24.52 18.46 14.11
C VAL A 529 23.62 18.50 15.33
N ILE A 530 22.56 17.71 15.30
CA ILE A 530 21.79 17.33 16.50
C ILE A 530 21.76 15.81 16.63
N ILE A 531 21.57 15.32 17.85
CA ILE A 531 21.17 13.94 18.11
C ILE A 531 19.70 13.98 18.51
N ASN A 532 18.82 13.35 17.74
CA ASN A 532 17.37 13.31 18.00
C ASN A 532 16.93 11.95 18.55
N ASP A 533 15.94 11.98 19.44
CA ASP A 533 15.25 10.83 20.03
C ASP A 533 13.73 11.10 19.92
N GLU A 534 13.20 10.78 18.74
CA GLU A 534 11.82 11.08 18.34
C GLU A 534 10.77 10.40 19.24
N ASP A 535 11.03 9.16 19.65
CA ASP A 535 10.12 8.38 20.51
C ASP A 535 9.98 9.02 21.91
N ASN A 536 11.04 9.66 22.42
CA ASN A 536 11.02 10.38 23.71
C ASN A 536 10.75 11.90 23.57
N ARG A 537 10.60 12.41 22.35
CA ARG A 537 10.42 13.85 22.02
C ARG A 537 11.57 14.74 22.52
N ARG A 538 12.81 14.25 22.39
CA ARG A 538 14.03 14.88 22.95
C ARG A 538 15.14 15.00 21.91
N TYR A 539 15.98 16.02 22.06
CA TYR A 539 17.20 16.18 21.26
C TYR A 539 18.35 16.77 22.07
N TRP A 540 19.56 16.64 21.53
CA TRP A 540 20.79 17.25 22.02
C TRP A 540 21.49 17.97 20.86
N ASP A 541 21.90 19.22 21.07
CA ASP A 541 22.52 20.09 20.07
C ASP A 541 23.87 20.66 20.51
N SER A 542 24.33 20.28 21.72
CA SER A 542 25.47 20.84 22.41
C SER A 542 26.37 19.74 22.99
N THR A 543 27.68 19.98 22.92
CA THR A 543 28.76 19.09 23.35
C THR A 543 28.98 19.13 24.88
N SER A 544 29.92 18.31 25.37
CA SER A 544 30.49 18.37 26.73
C SER A 544 30.88 19.78 27.18
N SER A 545 31.37 20.61 26.26
CA SER A 545 31.81 22.00 26.49
C SER A 545 30.68 23.02 26.52
N GLY A 546 29.44 22.64 26.15
CA GLY A 546 28.33 23.55 25.92
C GLY A 546 28.32 24.23 24.54
N ALA A 547 29.39 24.12 23.74
CA ALA A 547 29.39 24.56 22.35
C ALA A 547 28.51 23.66 21.46
N ASN A 548 27.91 24.23 20.41
CA ASN A 548 27.09 23.50 19.43
C ASN A 548 27.86 22.31 18.82
N ILE A 549 27.18 21.19 18.56
CA ILE A 549 27.80 20.04 17.87
C ILE A 549 28.02 20.42 16.40
N MET A 550 29.27 20.28 15.94
CA MET A 550 29.67 20.58 14.56
C MET A 550 29.57 19.33 13.67
N PRO A 551 29.42 19.47 12.34
CA PRO A 551 29.54 18.37 11.39
C PRO A 551 31.01 17.95 11.21
N SER A 552 31.65 17.50 12.29
CA SER A 552 33.03 17.01 12.30
C SER A 552 33.13 15.69 13.09
N ARG A 553 33.98 14.79 12.61
CA ARG A 553 34.07 13.41 13.13
C ARG A 553 34.33 13.36 14.63
N THR A 554 35.19 14.24 15.13
CA THR A 554 35.53 14.34 16.56
C THR A 554 34.38 14.86 17.42
N SER A 555 33.73 15.96 17.02
CA SER A 555 32.61 16.55 17.77
C SER A 555 31.44 15.57 17.92
N ILE A 556 31.16 14.83 16.86
CA ILE A 556 30.12 13.80 16.82
C ILE A 556 30.48 12.61 17.73
N LEU A 557 31.66 12.01 17.55
CA LEU A 557 32.05 10.78 18.26
C LEU A 557 32.37 10.97 19.76
N GLU A 558 32.72 12.19 20.19
CA GLU A 558 32.78 12.54 21.62
C GLU A 558 31.37 12.62 22.23
N THR A 559 30.41 13.18 21.48
CA THR A 559 29.07 13.48 21.99
C THR A 559 28.18 12.24 22.10
N ILE A 560 28.20 11.34 21.11
CA ILE A 560 27.29 10.17 21.07
C ILE A 560 27.34 9.31 22.36
N PRO A 561 28.52 8.92 22.91
CA PRO A 561 28.60 8.15 24.16
C PRO A 561 28.05 8.87 25.41
N LEU A 562 27.92 10.20 25.37
CA LEU A 562 27.40 11.01 26.48
C LEU A 562 25.88 11.17 26.41
N VAL A 563 25.27 10.91 25.26
CA VAL A 563 23.81 10.86 25.06
C VAL A 563 23.25 9.48 25.35
N ILE A 564 23.95 8.42 24.93
CA ILE A 564 23.45 7.03 24.98
C ILE A 564 23.69 6.34 26.34
N SER A 565 24.53 6.89 27.21
CA SER A 565 24.65 6.37 28.58
C SER A 565 23.31 6.44 29.30
N ASP A 566 22.99 5.44 30.12
CA ASP A 566 21.85 5.50 31.05
C ASP A 566 22.35 5.79 32.48
N PRO A 567 21.99 6.93 33.11
CA PRO A 567 21.28 8.08 32.53
C PRO A 567 22.17 8.91 31.58
N PRO A 568 21.58 9.72 30.67
CA PRO A 568 22.33 10.60 29.77
C PRO A 568 23.14 11.64 30.54
N LYS A 569 24.41 11.82 30.14
CA LYS A 569 25.32 12.81 30.76
C LYS A 569 25.08 14.22 30.25
N LEU A 570 24.53 14.37 29.04
CA LEU A 570 24.18 15.65 28.44
C LEU A 570 22.70 15.97 28.64
N ARG A 571 22.40 17.25 28.89
CA ARG A 571 21.03 17.73 29.12
C ARG A 571 20.25 17.80 27.82
N SER A 572 19.20 16.96 27.69
CA SER A 572 18.27 17.00 26.56
C SER A 572 17.42 18.28 26.54
N LYS A 573 17.12 18.75 25.33
CA LYS A 573 16.03 19.70 25.02
C LYS A 573 14.79 18.92 24.57
N SER A 574 13.62 19.57 24.60
CA SER A 574 12.33 18.99 24.17
C SER A 574 11.97 19.51 22.78
N THR A 575 11.48 18.65 21.88
CA THR A 575 10.93 19.07 20.57
C THR A 575 9.49 19.60 20.65
N ILE A 576 8.81 19.38 21.78
CA ILE A 576 7.44 19.81 22.05
C ILE A 576 7.36 20.84 23.19
N GLY A 577 6.29 21.63 23.20
CA GLY A 577 6.09 22.73 24.16
C GLY A 577 5.94 22.25 25.61
N PHE A 578 6.23 23.11 26.59
CA PHE A 578 6.31 22.75 28.02
C PHE A 578 5.09 21.98 28.57
N PHE A 579 3.87 22.41 28.24
CA PHE A 579 2.65 21.73 28.68
C PHE A 579 2.48 20.36 28.03
N GLU A 580 2.81 20.24 26.75
CA GLU A 580 2.73 19.00 25.97
C GLU A 580 3.79 18.00 26.43
N ALA A 581 5.02 18.45 26.68
CA ALA A 581 6.09 17.65 27.30
C ALA A 581 5.69 17.11 28.68
N THR A 582 5.03 17.94 29.50
CA THR A 582 4.54 17.55 30.82
C THR A 582 3.41 16.50 30.72
N PHE A 583 2.48 16.68 29.78
CA PHE A 583 1.44 15.69 29.50
C PHE A 583 2.03 14.37 28.96
N PHE A 584 2.92 14.44 27.97
CA PHE A 584 3.55 13.27 27.36
C PHE A 584 4.36 12.45 28.37
N HIS A 585 5.17 13.09 29.21
CA HIS A 585 5.94 12.39 30.24
C HIS A 585 5.08 11.83 31.38
N THR A 586 3.99 12.50 31.77
CA THR A 586 3.05 11.92 32.76
C THR A 586 2.26 10.75 32.19
N TRP A 587 1.80 10.84 30.94
CA TRP A 587 1.12 9.73 30.25
C TRP A 587 2.05 8.51 30.04
N SER A 588 3.26 8.74 29.52
CA SER A 588 4.28 7.69 29.32
C SER A 588 4.68 7.01 30.63
N PHE A 589 4.79 7.75 31.73
CA PHE A 589 5.00 7.15 33.06
C PHE A 589 3.83 6.28 33.50
N ILE A 590 2.58 6.69 33.24
CA ILE A 590 1.38 5.90 33.56
C ILE A 590 1.34 4.59 32.75
N THR A 591 1.62 4.64 31.44
CA THR A 591 1.61 3.43 30.58
C THR A 591 2.74 2.47 30.91
N ASN A 592 3.94 2.97 31.20
CA ASN A 592 5.13 2.13 31.40
C ASN A 592 5.21 1.62 32.85
N HIS A 593 4.58 2.29 33.81
CA HIS A 593 4.58 1.90 35.22
C HIS A 593 3.15 1.90 35.82
N PRO A 594 2.25 0.99 35.38
CA PRO A 594 0.85 0.94 35.82
C PRO A 594 0.71 0.68 37.33
N VAL A 595 1.63 -0.05 37.94
CA VAL A 595 1.62 -0.32 39.39
C VAL A 595 1.98 0.94 40.20
N TRP A 596 3.04 1.65 39.80
CA TRP A 596 3.47 2.87 40.50
C TRP A 596 2.48 4.01 40.31
N SER A 597 1.91 4.18 39.11
CA SER A 597 0.87 5.19 38.87
C SER A 597 -0.40 4.92 39.68
N ALA A 598 -0.82 3.65 39.81
CA ALA A 598 -1.92 3.26 40.70
C ALA A 598 -1.62 3.56 42.18
N ILE A 599 -0.41 3.26 42.67
CA ILE A 599 0.02 3.59 44.04
C ILE A 599 -0.01 5.10 44.28
N ILE A 600 0.49 5.91 43.34
CA ILE A 600 0.48 7.39 43.43
C ILE A 600 -0.96 7.93 43.43
N LEU A 601 -1.87 7.34 42.66
CA LEU A 601 -3.30 7.70 42.63
C LEU A 601 -3.98 7.38 43.98
N VAL A 602 -3.70 6.21 44.57
CA VAL A 602 -4.19 5.84 45.91
C VAL A 602 -3.64 6.79 46.99
N ILE A 603 -2.33 7.08 46.99
CA ILE A 603 -1.72 7.99 47.98
C ILE A 603 -2.28 9.42 47.85
N SER A 604 -2.41 9.93 46.62
CA SER A 604 -2.91 11.29 46.37
C SER A 604 -4.41 11.45 46.67
N SER A 605 -5.24 10.44 46.39
CA SER A 605 -6.65 10.43 46.76
C SER A 605 -6.87 10.33 48.28
N ILE A 606 -6.06 9.51 48.99
CA ILE A 606 -6.05 9.48 50.46
C ILE A 606 -5.63 10.85 51.04
N ALA A 607 -4.57 11.47 50.49
CA ALA A 607 -4.11 12.79 50.92
C ALA A 607 -5.18 13.88 50.67
N ALA A 608 -5.83 13.84 49.50
CA ALA A 608 -6.94 14.74 49.17
C ALA A 608 -8.14 14.56 50.12
N TYR A 609 -8.52 13.32 50.44
CA TYR A 609 -9.57 13.01 51.41
C TYR A 609 -9.23 13.56 52.81
N ILE A 610 -8.00 13.37 53.29
CA ILE A 610 -7.53 13.91 54.58
C ILE A 610 -7.55 15.44 54.57
N ALA A 611 -7.10 16.08 53.49
CA ALA A 611 -7.14 17.53 53.33
C ALA A 611 -8.58 18.08 53.27
N HIS A 612 -9.49 17.39 52.59
CA HIS A 612 -10.91 17.73 52.51
C HIS A 612 -11.59 17.60 53.89
N ARG A 613 -11.36 16.49 54.60
CA ARG A 613 -11.86 16.29 55.97
C ARG A 613 -11.34 17.35 56.94
N ARG A 614 -10.06 17.74 56.84
CA ARG A 614 -9.48 18.85 57.61
C ARG A 614 -10.09 20.22 57.26
N ARG A 615 -10.46 20.46 55.99
CA ARG A 615 -11.18 21.69 55.57
C ARG A 615 -12.63 21.73 56.10
N ILE A 616 -13.36 20.62 56.08
CA ILE A 616 -14.70 20.52 56.69
C ILE A 616 -14.62 20.79 58.19
N LEU A 617 -13.70 20.12 58.90
CA LEU A 617 -13.52 20.32 60.34
C LEU A 617 -13.14 21.77 60.71
N ARG A 618 -12.44 22.52 59.84
CA ARG A 618 -12.18 23.96 60.03
C ARG A 618 -13.37 24.86 59.70
N ARG A 619 -14.36 24.41 58.92
CA ARG A 619 -15.63 25.13 58.69
C ARG A 619 -16.71 24.79 59.71
N GLY A 620 -16.62 23.65 60.39
CA GLY A 620 -17.52 23.24 61.46
C GLY A 620 -17.29 23.91 62.83
N VAL A 621 -16.25 24.75 62.97
CA VAL A 621 -15.92 25.47 64.22
C VAL A 621 -16.18 26.97 64.06
N SER A 622 -17.44 27.30 63.73
CA SER A 622 -18.02 28.63 63.93
C SER A 622 -19.54 28.47 63.96
N GLY A 623 -20.14 28.46 65.16
CA GLY A 623 -21.58 28.25 65.31
C GLY A 623 -22.03 27.51 66.57
N TYR A 624 -21.65 27.96 67.76
CA TYR A 624 -22.44 27.68 68.97
C TYR A 624 -22.25 28.78 70.04
N GLY A 625 -23.37 29.37 70.48
CA GLY A 625 -23.42 30.54 71.38
C GLY A 625 -23.20 31.88 70.66
N GLY A 626 -24.09 32.88 70.77
CA GLY A 626 -25.40 32.89 71.43
C GLY A 626 -26.04 34.29 71.42
N SER A 627 -27.17 34.44 72.14
CA SER A 627 -27.91 35.68 72.45
C SER A 627 -28.99 36.18 71.46
N THR A 628 -30.22 36.27 72.01
CA THR A 628 -31.27 37.31 71.82
C THR A 628 -31.79 37.72 70.43
N GLY A 629 -33.12 37.62 70.25
CA GLY A 629 -33.91 38.76 69.73
C GLY A 629 -35.02 38.51 68.69
N GLY A 630 -36.17 37.95 69.09
CA GLY A 630 -37.41 37.91 68.27
C GLY A 630 -37.37 36.98 67.04
N GLY A 631 -38.49 36.68 66.38
CA GLY A 631 -39.88 36.99 66.71
C GLY A 631 -40.78 37.15 65.47
N ILE A 632 -41.98 36.54 65.50
CA ILE A 632 -43.14 36.79 64.61
C ILE A 632 -43.07 36.25 63.15
N LEU A 633 -43.88 35.20 62.93
CA LEU A 633 -44.79 34.90 61.80
C LEU A 633 -44.54 35.49 60.39
N GLY A 634 -44.60 34.62 59.37
CA GLY A 634 -44.74 35.02 57.96
C GLY A 634 -45.11 33.85 57.02
N TYR A 635 -46.40 33.69 56.72
CA TYR A 635 -46.90 32.80 55.65
C TYR A 635 -46.95 33.58 54.31
N GLY A 636 -46.85 32.88 53.17
CA GLY A 636 -47.51 33.34 51.94
C GLY A 636 -46.66 33.49 50.67
N THR A 637 -46.95 32.62 49.69
CA THR A 637 -47.31 32.96 48.29
C THR A 637 -46.69 34.19 47.59
N GLY A 638 -46.09 33.94 46.41
CA GLY A 638 -46.64 34.52 45.17
C GLY A 638 -45.78 35.47 44.32
N THR A 639 -45.72 35.15 43.02
CA THR A 639 -45.73 36.08 41.86
C THR A 639 -44.79 37.30 41.84
N GLY A 640 -43.65 37.16 41.14
CA GLY A 640 -43.35 37.89 39.89
C GLY A 640 -42.95 39.38 39.90
N GLY A 641 -42.08 39.77 38.94
CA GLY A 641 -42.24 41.07 38.27
C GLY A 641 -41.16 42.17 38.37
N ASN A 642 -39.91 41.88 37.96
CA ASN A 642 -39.09 42.79 37.12
C ASN A 642 -38.53 44.13 37.70
N VAL A 643 -37.57 44.72 36.95
CA VAL A 643 -37.02 46.10 37.00
C VAL A 643 -36.11 46.51 38.18
N GLY A 644 -34.80 46.50 37.91
CA GLY A 644 -33.95 47.71 37.90
C GLY A 644 -33.46 48.35 39.22
N GLY A 645 -32.14 48.58 39.32
CA GLY A 645 -31.53 49.49 40.31
C GLY A 645 -30.08 49.13 40.65
N GLY A 646 -29.19 50.12 40.64
CA GLY A 646 -27.80 49.97 41.09
C GLY A 646 -27.13 51.32 41.34
N PHE A 647 -26.22 51.41 42.31
CA PHE A 647 -25.44 52.62 42.61
C PHE A 647 -24.18 52.31 43.45
N PHE A 648 -23.22 53.26 43.49
CA PHE A 648 -21.97 53.27 44.27
C PHE A 648 -20.92 52.19 43.87
N ARG A 649 -19.71 52.47 43.35
CA ARG A 649 -18.86 53.69 43.27
C ARG A 649 -18.44 54.28 44.64
N LEU A 650 -17.22 54.76 44.87
CA LEU A 650 -15.90 54.60 44.22
C LEU A 650 -14.85 55.29 45.13
N ASP A 651 -13.58 54.85 45.13
CA ASP A 651 -12.41 55.66 45.54
C ASP A 651 -11.11 55.01 44.98
N GLY A 652 -10.03 55.74 44.62
CA GLY A 652 -9.89 57.19 44.61
C GLY A 652 -8.45 57.71 44.51
N LYS A 653 -7.73 57.46 43.39
CA LYS A 653 -6.50 58.12 42.87
C LYS A 653 -6.07 57.43 41.57
N GLU A 654 -5.98 58.07 40.39
CA GLU A 654 -5.03 59.12 39.94
C GLU A 654 -3.57 58.63 39.83
N GLY A 655 -2.88 58.75 38.68
CA GLY A 655 -3.27 59.29 37.36
C GLY A 655 -2.16 59.18 36.28
N LEU A 656 -2.37 59.81 35.12
CA LEU A 656 -1.56 59.81 33.87
C LEU A 656 -1.58 58.47 33.08
N LEU A 657 -1.97 58.36 31.80
CA LEU A 657 -1.56 59.04 30.53
C LEU A 657 -0.21 58.51 29.98
N ASN A 658 -0.01 58.19 28.69
CA ASN A 658 -0.79 58.50 27.46
C ASN A 658 -0.55 57.51 26.27
N GLY A 659 -1.53 57.35 25.37
CA GLY A 659 -1.39 56.89 23.96
C GLY A 659 -1.13 55.39 23.69
N GLY A 660 -1.70 54.71 22.68
CA GLY A 660 -2.60 55.11 21.58
C GLY A 660 -1.85 55.48 20.28
N SER A 661 -2.23 55.03 19.07
CA SER A 661 -3.41 54.25 18.63
C SER A 661 -3.16 53.44 17.33
N ALA A 662 -4.21 52.75 16.86
CA ALA A 662 -4.27 51.73 15.81
C ALA A 662 -3.85 52.11 14.37
N GLY A 663 -3.58 51.07 13.57
CA GLY A 663 -3.72 51.02 12.10
C GLY A 663 -4.17 49.61 11.68
N LYS A 664 -5.10 49.47 10.72
CA LYS A 664 -5.74 48.19 10.40
C LYS A 664 -6.40 48.23 9.00
N VAL A 665 -6.15 47.23 8.15
CA VAL A 665 -6.65 47.10 6.75
C VAL A 665 -6.02 48.18 5.84
N ASP A 666 -5.61 47.93 4.60
CA ASP A 666 -5.88 46.83 3.65
C ASP A 666 -5.01 45.56 3.75
#